data_AF-T4VPR1-F1
#
_entry.id   AF-T4VPR1-F1
#
_cell.length_a   1.000
_cell.length_b   1.000
_cell.length_c   1.000
_cell.angle_alpha   90.00
_cell.angle_beta   90.00
_cell.angle_gamma   90.00
#
_symmetry.space_group_name_H-M   'P 1'
#
loop_
_entity.id
_entity.type
_entity.pdbx_description
1 polymer ?
#
loop_
_entity_poly.entity_id
_entity_poly.type
_entity_poly.pdbx_seq_one_letter_code
_entity_poly.pdbx_strand_id
1 'polypeptide(L)'
;MKKVFKIYLRDLKHITSIPAAFIIIAGLCLIPSLYAWVNIQACWNPYINTGNIPVAVVNKDEGASVNGKIINVGDEIVENLKKDHNIGWEFTEEWQGNYQLNEGKYYALIEIPSDFSKDLASLSTKNPQKPNIIYKANEKVNAIATKITDVAKDKLVEEVKSNFVDTVNKEAFSFLTSLGVKLEDNKPQIIELKETLDSTASNLKKIDSYVKEASTHANNLKKYLKDTKGNLPLITKEVNDLKSVINNGKDLVLVTQNNNNNASQNLSSSMSAINSMNSNLQNQINNLKDLNNDGSTEDLEKAIESILNTISSMQGNLDSLISSLEKIGNDKVDNVISSLKKLSSMLDSESEKLESIKSLISNNEGKEKINEQLDSLLDLSNAFNSKLNLISGTFNSDISGVLNSVGNSMISSSSDMNNVLDSINVLVPQLNALSNFGISSSNLAIKQSENIAKQLDKFEKDLDVLIEKTNILTDENLDKLISTLDKNSKEIASFIASPVNVKTEELYKAGIFGVALMPFYSVLAIWVGALLATSLLTTECEELEGERTNLVQKHFGKMLTFMTVSLIQSLIIAIGDIFIFQAPVSVPLLFLFTIVSSILFTTMIFTLVSLFGNIGKAIAIVIMVFQIAGSGGIYPIQTNPKIFEVLQPFWPFTYAIDGFREAIAGPSMDAVYHDLIMLALFFIIFLALVVFKKTFHNATEFVNEKFKESGL
;
A
#
# COMPACT_ATOMS: atom_id res chain seq x y z
N MET A 1 -82.89 -19.16 -39.58
CA MET A 1 -81.74 -19.60 -40.38
C MET A 1 -82.08 -19.99 -41.82
N LYS A 2 -83.08 -20.84 -42.12
CA LYS A 2 -83.41 -21.23 -43.50
C LYS A 2 -83.55 -20.06 -44.50
N LYS A 3 -84.23 -18.97 -44.11
CA LYS A 3 -84.42 -17.77 -44.93
C LYS A 3 -83.12 -16.98 -45.21
N VAL A 4 -82.20 -16.94 -44.25
CA VAL A 4 -80.88 -16.29 -44.39
C VAL A 4 -80.07 -16.98 -45.48
N PHE A 5 -80.03 -18.32 -45.45
CA PHE A 5 -79.34 -19.12 -46.46
C PHE A 5 -80.00 -19.01 -47.85
N LYS A 6 -81.33 -18.90 -47.94
CA LYS A 6 -82.01 -18.65 -49.23
C LYS A 6 -81.57 -17.33 -49.87
N ILE A 7 -81.46 -16.25 -49.09
CA ILE A 7 -80.99 -14.93 -49.57
C ILE A 7 -79.55 -15.05 -50.08
N TYR A 8 -78.67 -15.67 -49.29
CA TYR A 8 -77.26 -15.88 -49.65
C TYR A 8 -77.11 -16.71 -50.93
N LEU A 9 -77.82 -17.84 -51.05
CA LEU A 9 -77.76 -18.70 -52.23
C LEU A 9 -78.34 -18.03 -53.48
N ARG A 10 -79.40 -17.22 -53.34
CA ARG A 10 -79.94 -16.40 -54.44
C ARG A 10 -78.89 -15.43 -54.95
N ASP A 11 -78.25 -14.69 -54.05
CA ASP A 11 -77.23 -13.72 -54.41
C ASP A 11 -76.02 -14.40 -55.07
N LEU A 12 -75.51 -15.52 -54.54
CA LEU A 12 -74.45 -16.29 -55.20
C LEU A 12 -74.85 -16.82 -56.58
N LYS A 13 -76.09 -17.29 -56.74
CA LYS A 13 -76.61 -17.73 -58.02
C LYS A 13 -76.67 -16.56 -59.01
N HIS A 14 -77.11 -15.38 -58.59
CA HIS A 14 -77.12 -14.19 -59.45
C HIS A 14 -75.71 -13.76 -59.85
N ILE A 15 -74.76 -13.79 -58.92
CA ILE A 15 -73.35 -13.47 -59.19
C ILE A 15 -72.77 -14.40 -60.26
N THR A 16 -73.08 -15.69 -60.19
CA THR A 16 -72.54 -16.71 -61.13
C THR A 16 -73.34 -16.84 -62.42
N SER A 17 -74.63 -16.51 -62.43
CA SER A 17 -75.51 -16.66 -63.60
C SER A 17 -75.56 -15.42 -64.49
N ILE A 18 -75.20 -14.24 -63.98
CA ILE A 18 -75.18 -12.98 -64.73
C ILE A 18 -73.72 -12.64 -65.08
N PRO A 19 -73.29 -12.74 -66.36
CA PRO A 19 -71.89 -12.56 -66.76
C PRO A 19 -71.29 -11.21 -66.33
N ALA A 20 -72.06 -10.12 -66.44
CA ALA A 20 -71.61 -8.79 -66.04
C ALA A 20 -71.33 -8.69 -64.53
N ALA A 21 -72.19 -9.30 -63.69
CA ALA A 21 -72.00 -9.33 -62.24
C ALA A 21 -70.77 -10.18 -61.86
N PHE A 22 -70.57 -11.31 -62.54
CA PHE A 22 -69.40 -12.17 -62.34
C PHE A 22 -68.09 -11.42 -62.64
N ILE A 23 -68.00 -10.72 -63.79
CA ILE A 23 -66.79 -9.98 -64.18
C ILE A 23 -66.48 -8.86 -63.17
N ILE A 24 -67.49 -8.08 -62.76
CA ILE A 24 -67.32 -7.00 -61.79
C ILE A 24 -66.82 -7.56 -60.45
N ILE A 25 -67.38 -8.68 -59.98
CA ILE A 25 -66.98 -9.30 -58.73
C ILE A 25 -65.60 -9.96 -58.82
N ALA A 26 -65.26 -10.59 -59.95
CA ALA A 26 -63.93 -11.13 -60.18
C ALA A 26 -62.86 -10.01 -60.20
N GLY A 27 -63.14 -8.88 -60.85
CA GLY A 27 -62.27 -7.70 -60.81
C GLY A 27 -62.13 -7.13 -59.40
N LEU A 28 -63.24 -6.99 -58.68
CA LEU A 28 -63.27 -6.59 -57.27
C LEU A 28 -62.47 -7.56 -56.38
N CYS A 29 -62.42 -8.85 -56.70
CA CYS A 29 -61.62 -9.83 -55.95
C CYS A 29 -60.11 -9.61 -56.08
N LEU A 30 -59.64 -9.04 -57.20
CA LEU A 30 -58.21 -8.85 -57.50
C LEU A 30 -57.65 -7.51 -57.03
N ILE A 31 -58.44 -6.43 -57.06
CA ILE A 31 -57.98 -5.07 -56.77
C ILE A 31 -57.21 -4.94 -55.43
N PRO A 32 -57.69 -5.50 -54.31
CA PRO A 32 -56.99 -5.37 -53.03
C PRO A 32 -55.59 -6.02 -53.02
N SER A 33 -55.44 -7.15 -53.72
CA SER A 33 -54.16 -7.86 -53.81
C SER A 33 -53.11 -7.08 -54.60
N LEU A 34 -53.50 -6.40 -55.68
CA LEU A 34 -52.60 -5.52 -56.43
C LEU A 34 -52.07 -4.38 -55.57
N TYR A 35 -52.90 -3.80 -54.71
CA TYR A 35 -52.47 -2.77 -53.78
C TYR A 35 -51.42 -3.31 -52.79
N ALA A 36 -51.67 -4.44 -52.14
CA ALA A 36 -50.72 -5.03 -51.20
C ALA A 36 -49.37 -5.33 -51.87
N TRP A 37 -49.37 -6.09 -52.95
CA TRP A 37 -48.13 -6.60 -53.55
C TRP A 37 -47.27 -5.52 -54.20
N VAL A 38 -47.87 -4.55 -54.89
CA VAL A 38 -47.10 -3.44 -55.49
C VAL A 38 -46.40 -2.63 -54.41
N ASN A 39 -47.05 -2.37 -53.27
CA ASN A 39 -46.45 -1.62 -52.18
C ASN A 39 -45.38 -2.43 -51.44
N ILE A 40 -45.60 -3.73 -51.19
CA ILE A 40 -44.60 -4.61 -50.55
C ILE A 40 -43.34 -4.70 -51.43
N GLN A 41 -43.50 -4.89 -52.74
CA GLN A 41 -42.37 -4.97 -53.68
C GLN A 41 -41.59 -3.66 -53.77
N ALA A 42 -42.28 -2.52 -53.78
CA ALA A 42 -41.63 -1.20 -53.80
C ALA A 42 -40.77 -0.96 -52.55
N CYS A 43 -41.15 -1.54 -51.40
CA CYS A 43 -40.41 -1.45 -50.14
C CYS A 43 -39.54 -2.69 -49.85
N TRP A 44 -39.29 -3.58 -50.83
CA TRP A 44 -38.66 -4.89 -50.56
C TRP A 44 -37.32 -4.77 -49.84
N ASN A 45 -36.34 -4.07 -50.43
CA ASN A 45 -35.08 -3.79 -49.75
C ASN A 45 -34.47 -2.45 -50.21
N PRO A 46 -34.80 -1.33 -49.57
CA PRO A 46 -34.26 -0.02 -49.95
C PRO A 46 -32.77 0.14 -49.61
N TYR A 47 -32.15 -0.81 -48.90
CA TYR A 47 -30.79 -0.72 -48.37
C TYR A 47 -29.75 -1.55 -49.14
N ILE A 48 -30.16 -2.45 -50.05
CA ILE A 48 -29.23 -3.24 -50.88
C ILE A 48 -28.78 -2.46 -52.14
N ASN A 49 -29.58 -1.49 -52.59
CA ASN A 49 -29.31 -0.74 -53.83
C ASN A 49 -28.73 0.66 -53.54
N THR A 50 -27.89 0.77 -52.52
CA THR A 50 -27.24 2.01 -52.08
C THR A 50 -26.12 2.48 -52.99
N GLY A 51 -25.67 1.66 -53.95
CA GLY A 51 -24.69 2.04 -54.97
C GLY A 51 -25.12 3.23 -55.84
N ASN A 52 -26.43 3.50 -55.90
CA ASN A 52 -26.99 4.66 -56.62
C ASN A 52 -27.09 5.93 -55.77
N ILE A 53 -26.69 5.89 -54.50
CA ILE A 53 -26.68 7.05 -53.60
C ILE A 53 -25.24 7.58 -53.57
N PRO A 54 -24.98 8.71 -54.24
CA PRO A 54 -23.62 9.25 -54.32
C PRO A 54 -23.21 9.86 -52.98
N VAL A 55 -22.14 9.32 -52.41
CA VAL A 55 -21.50 9.77 -51.16
C VAL A 55 -20.10 10.25 -51.50
N ALA A 56 -19.85 11.55 -51.29
CA ALA A 56 -18.56 12.13 -51.55
C ALA A 56 -17.53 11.73 -50.50
N VAL A 57 -16.30 11.43 -50.90
CA VAL A 57 -15.17 11.19 -50.01
C VAL A 57 -14.05 12.18 -50.35
N VAL A 58 -13.60 12.91 -49.34
CA VAL A 58 -12.50 13.87 -49.40
C VAL A 58 -11.41 13.37 -48.45
N ASN A 59 -10.22 13.06 -48.97
CA ASN A 59 -9.07 12.69 -48.14
C ASN A 59 -8.06 13.84 -48.09
N LYS A 60 -7.78 14.35 -46.90
CA LYS A 60 -6.76 15.39 -46.64
C LYS A 60 -5.58 14.87 -45.82
N ASP A 61 -5.59 13.60 -45.42
CA ASP A 61 -4.61 12.99 -44.51
C ASP A 61 -3.19 13.08 -45.08
N GLU A 62 -2.28 13.71 -44.34
CA GLU A 62 -0.88 13.90 -44.75
C GLU A 62 0.01 12.72 -44.32
N GLY A 63 -0.54 11.76 -43.55
CA GLY A 63 0.21 10.65 -42.98
C GLY A 63 0.97 11.03 -41.69
N ALA A 64 1.62 10.04 -41.07
CA ALA A 64 2.40 10.21 -39.85
C ALA A 64 3.67 9.35 -39.86
N SER A 65 4.71 9.82 -39.14
CA SER A 65 5.93 9.04 -38.92
C SER A 65 5.87 8.37 -37.55
N VAL A 66 5.89 7.03 -37.54
CA VAL A 66 5.93 6.22 -36.32
C VAL A 66 7.18 5.36 -36.37
N ASN A 67 8.10 5.56 -35.43
CA ASN A 67 9.36 4.82 -35.32
C ASN A 67 10.19 4.76 -36.62
N GLY A 68 10.18 5.84 -37.41
CA GLY A 68 10.95 5.96 -38.66
C GLY A 68 10.29 5.34 -39.90
N LYS A 69 9.06 4.80 -39.79
CA LYS A 69 8.22 4.40 -40.92
C LYS A 69 7.10 5.41 -41.13
N ILE A 70 6.88 5.78 -42.38
CA ILE A 70 5.75 6.64 -42.78
C ILE A 70 4.53 5.75 -42.95
N ILE A 71 3.44 6.09 -42.26
CA ILE A 71 2.14 5.43 -42.35
C ILE A 71 1.09 6.45 -42.81
N ASN A 72 0.23 6.10 -43.77
CA ASN A 72 -0.90 6.92 -44.18
C ASN A 72 -2.17 6.05 -44.19
N VAL A 73 -2.93 6.14 -43.09
CA VAL A 73 -4.14 5.36 -42.88
C VAL A 73 -5.30 5.93 -43.70
N GLY A 74 -5.34 7.23 -43.97
CA GLY A 74 -6.32 7.85 -44.86
C GLY A 74 -6.27 7.27 -46.28
N ASP A 75 -5.08 7.07 -46.83
CA ASP A 75 -4.90 6.44 -48.15
C ASP A 75 -5.37 4.98 -48.17
N GLU A 76 -5.04 4.21 -47.13
CA GLU A 76 -5.49 2.81 -46.98
C GLU A 76 -7.03 2.72 -46.89
N ILE A 77 -7.66 3.65 -46.17
CA ILE A 77 -9.14 3.76 -46.11
C ILE A 77 -9.71 4.05 -47.50
N VAL A 78 -9.16 5.03 -48.23
CA VAL A 78 -9.63 5.36 -49.58
C VAL A 78 -9.49 4.18 -50.54
N GLU A 79 -8.39 3.44 -50.48
CA GLU A 79 -8.20 2.24 -51.31
C GLU A 79 -9.22 1.14 -50.99
N ASN A 80 -9.57 0.95 -49.72
CA ASN A 80 -10.55 -0.06 -49.33
C ASN A 80 -11.98 0.37 -49.69
N LEU A 81 -12.32 1.65 -49.55
CA LEU A 81 -13.60 2.19 -50.00
C LEU A 81 -13.79 2.06 -51.53
N LYS A 82 -12.73 2.21 -52.32
CA LYS A 82 -12.79 1.98 -53.78
C LYS A 82 -13.15 0.54 -54.17
N LYS A 83 -12.84 -0.43 -53.30
CA LYS A 83 -13.16 -1.86 -53.49
C LYS A 83 -14.59 -2.19 -53.06
N ASP A 84 -15.24 -1.30 -52.30
CA ASP A 84 -16.62 -1.47 -51.86
C ASP A 84 -17.60 -0.91 -52.90
N HIS A 85 -18.41 -1.80 -53.47
CA HIS A 85 -19.43 -1.43 -54.47
C HIS A 85 -20.84 -1.34 -53.88
N ASN A 86 -20.99 -1.49 -52.56
CA ASN A 86 -22.31 -1.39 -51.93
C ASN A 86 -22.78 0.05 -51.81
N ILE A 87 -21.86 1.03 -51.77
CA ILE A 87 -22.16 2.46 -51.66
C ILE A 87 -21.62 3.21 -52.90
N GLY A 88 -22.32 4.24 -53.35
CA GLY A 88 -21.90 5.08 -54.47
C GLY A 88 -20.77 6.04 -54.08
N TRP A 89 -19.58 5.51 -53.77
CA TRP A 89 -18.43 6.31 -53.36
C TRP A 89 -17.91 7.19 -54.50
N GLU A 90 -17.88 8.50 -54.27
CA GLU A 90 -17.42 9.51 -55.25
C GLU A 90 -16.26 10.30 -54.64
N PHE A 91 -15.04 10.08 -55.14
CA PHE A 91 -13.85 10.72 -54.59
C PHE A 91 -13.65 12.09 -55.22
N THR A 92 -13.55 13.13 -54.40
CA THR A 92 -13.53 14.53 -54.87
C THR A 92 -12.67 15.41 -53.98
N GLU A 93 -12.33 16.59 -54.46
CA GLU A 93 -11.69 17.63 -53.66
C GLU A 93 -12.69 18.31 -52.72
N GLU A 94 -12.18 18.89 -51.62
CA GLU A 94 -12.98 19.51 -50.54
C GLU A 94 -13.99 20.55 -51.07
N TRP A 95 -13.53 21.49 -51.89
CA TRP A 95 -14.40 22.55 -52.40
C TRP A 95 -15.53 21.99 -53.28
N GLN A 96 -15.19 21.10 -54.21
CA GLN A 96 -16.14 20.48 -55.11
C GLN A 96 -17.13 19.59 -54.35
N GLY A 97 -16.65 18.82 -53.37
CA GLY A 97 -17.47 17.97 -52.53
C GLY A 97 -18.52 18.76 -51.74
N ASN A 98 -18.10 19.83 -51.04
CA ASN A 98 -19.01 20.64 -50.24
C ASN A 98 -20.01 21.42 -51.12
N TYR A 99 -19.58 21.93 -52.28
CA TYR A 99 -20.48 22.58 -53.23
C TYR A 99 -21.55 21.60 -53.76
N GLN A 100 -21.13 20.42 -54.22
CA GLN A 100 -22.04 19.41 -54.76
C GLN A 100 -22.91 18.73 -53.70
N LEU A 101 -22.47 18.69 -52.43
CA LEU A 101 -23.32 18.34 -51.30
C LEU A 101 -24.45 19.36 -51.14
N ASN A 102 -24.14 20.67 -51.13
CA ASN A 102 -25.15 21.73 -50.97
C ASN A 102 -26.15 21.78 -52.12
N GLU A 103 -25.70 21.57 -53.36
CA GLU A 103 -26.57 21.50 -54.55
C GLU A 103 -27.41 20.22 -54.60
N GLY A 104 -27.21 19.28 -53.67
CA GLY A 104 -27.99 18.04 -53.58
C GLY A 104 -27.56 16.97 -54.57
N LYS A 105 -26.40 17.12 -55.22
CA LYS A 105 -25.79 16.06 -56.05
C LYS A 105 -25.26 14.93 -55.19
N TYR A 106 -24.66 15.25 -54.03
CA TYR A 106 -24.27 14.27 -53.03
C TYR A 106 -25.28 14.25 -51.88
N TYR A 107 -25.59 13.06 -51.37
CA TYR A 107 -26.46 12.90 -50.21
C TYR A 107 -25.69 13.01 -48.90
N ALA A 108 -24.42 12.64 -48.92
CA ALA A 108 -23.49 12.83 -47.82
C ALA A 108 -22.07 13.08 -48.34
N LEU A 109 -21.25 13.67 -47.48
CA LEU A 109 -19.82 13.88 -47.69
C LEU A 109 -19.07 13.43 -46.44
N ILE A 110 -18.02 12.64 -46.68
CA ILE A 110 -17.07 12.17 -45.69
C ILE A 110 -15.75 12.89 -45.95
N GLU A 111 -15.22 13.54 -44.92
CA GLU A 111 -13.95 14.27 -44.98
C GLU A 111 -12.99 13.69 -43.93
N ILE A 112 -11.88 13.15 -44.41
CA ILE A 112 -10.75 12.66 -43.60
C ILE A 112 -9.79 13.84 -43.41
N PRO A 113 -9.64 14.37 -42.18
CA PRO A 113 -8.78 15.52 -41.90
C PRO A 113 -7.28 15.25 -42.11
N SER A 114 -6.49 16.32 -42.19
CA SER A 114 -5.04 16.23 -42.45
C SER A 114 -4.21 15.62 -41.33
N ASP A 115 -4.71 15.66 -40.10
CA ASP A 115 -4.08 15.12 -38.90
C ASP A 115 -4.54 13.70 -38.56
N PHE A 116 -5.36 13.07 -39.41
CA PHE A 116 -5.98 11.78 -39.11
C PHE A 116 -4.98 10.68 -38.77
N SER A 117 -3.98 10.42 -39.61
CA SER A 117 -2.92 9.43 -39.32
C SER A 117 -2.05 9.81 -38.12
N LYS A 118 -1.85 11.11 -37.89
CA LYS A 118 -1.03 11.64 -36.79
C LYS A 118 -1.72 11.44 -35.45
N ASP A 119 -3.02 11.72 -35.38
CA ASP A 119 -3.83 11.50 -34.19
C ASP A 119 -3.95 10.00 -33.89
N LEU A 120 -4.17 9.16 -34.92
CA LEU A 120 -4.19 7.71 -34.76
C LEU A 120 -2.86 7.18 -34.20
N ALA A 121 -1.72 7.66 -34.71
CA ALA A 121 -0.40 7.33 -34.20
C ALA A 121 -0.18 7.79 -32.74
N SER A 122 -0.75 8.94 -32.36
CA SER A 122 -0.62 9.51 -31.02
C SER A 122 -1.24 8.64 -29.93
N LEU A 123 -2.18 7.75 -30.27
CA LEU A 123 -2.81 6.81 -29.34
C LEU A 123 -1.81 5.84 -28.69
N SER A 124 -0.64 5.64 -29.29
CA SER A 124 0.47 4.84 -28.75
C SER A 124 1.42 5.63 -27.84
N THR A 125 1.17 6.93 -27.64
CA THR A 125 2.06 7.85 -26.90
C THR A 125 1.46 8.27 -25.56
N LYS A 126 2.23 9.02 -24.75
CA LYS A 126 1.79 9.48 -23.41
C LYS A 126 0.60 10.45 -23.43
N ASN A 127 0.23 11.04 -24.57
CA ASN A 127 -0.88 11.99 -24.67
C ASN A 127 -1.78 11.66 -25.88
N PRO A 128 -2.65 10.64 -25.77
CA PRO A 128 -3.44 10.12 -26.89
C PRO A 128 -4.48 11.15 -27.36
N GLN A 129 -4.49 11.45 -28.66
CA GLN A 129 -5.52 12.24 -29.34
C GLN A 129 -6.44 11.32 -30.15
N LYS A 130 -7.75 11.58 -30.08
CA LYS A 130 -8.73 10.81 -30.85
C LYS A 130 -8.82 11.36 -32.27
N PRO A 131 -8.58 10.55 -33.32
CA PRO A 131 -8.74 11.00 -34.69
C PRO A 131 -10.23 11.26 -34.98
N ASN A 132 -10.50 12.30 -35.76
CA ASN A 132 -11.85 12.69 -36.14
C ASN A 132 -12.08 12.44 -37.63
N ILE A 133 -13.31 12.09 -37.99
CA ILE A 133 -13.79 12.09 -39.37
C ILE A 133 -15.02 12.97 -39.41
N ILE A 134 -15.09 13.84 -40.42
CA ILE A 134 -16.20 14.78 -40.55
C ILE A 134 -17.22 14.18 -41.53
N TYR A 135 -18.42 13.92 -41.03
CA TYR A 135 -19.55 13.47 -41.84
C TYR A 135 -20.56 14.61 -41.98
N LYS A 136 -20.94 14.92 -43.21
CA LYS A 136 -21.94 15.95 -43.54
C LYS A 136 -23.03 15.30 -44.37
N ALA A 137 -24.28 15.38 -43.93
CA ALA A 137 -25.43 14.87 -44.67
C ALA A 137 -26.28 16.02 -45.22
N ASN A 138 -26.85 15.85 -46.42
CA ASN A 138 -27.81 16.80 -46.96
C ASN A 138 -29.24 16.36 -46.61
N GLU A 139 -29.73 16.86 -45.48
CA GLU A 139 -31.06 16.58 -44.92
C GLU A 139 -32.20 17.11 -45.80
N LYS A 140 -31.92 18.09 -46.68
CA LYS A 140 -32.92 18.75 -47.53
C LYS A 140 -33.39 17.87 -48.69
N VAL A 141 -32.54 16.98 -49.21
CA VAL A 141 -32.84 16.20 -50.43
C VAL A 141 -33.87 15.11 -50.14
N ASN A 142 -33.68 14.35 -49.06
CA ASN A 142 -34.61 13.30 -48.65
C ASN A 142 -34.35 12.85 -47.21
N ALA A 143 -35.39 12.83 -46.35
CA ALA A 143 -35.28 12.48 -44.93
C ALA A 143 -34.94 10.99 -44.66
N ILE A 144 -35.16 10.09 -45.62
CA ILE A 144 -34.80 8.67 -45.52
C ILE A 144 -33.36 8.48 -46.03
N ALA A 145 -32.93 9.27 -47.02
CA ALA A 145 -31.59 9.14 -47.57
C ALA A 145 -30.49 9.41 -46.53
N THR A 146 -30.72 10.29 -45.55
CA THR A 146 -29.76 10.53 -44.45
C THR A 146 -29.58 9.29 -43.56
N LYS A 147 -30.64 8.51 -43.34
CA LYS A 147 -30.55 7.21 -42.62
C LYS A 147 -29.86 6.14 -43.45
N ILE A 148 -29.95 6.24 -44.78
CA ILE A 148 -29.25 5.32 -45.68
C ILE A 148 -27.75 5.67 -45.74
N THR A 149 -27.40 6.96 -45.78
CA THR A 149 -25.99 7.40 -45.76
C THR A 149 -25.34 7.24 -44.38
N ASP A 150 -26.10 7.10 -43.30
CA ASP A 150 -25.57 6.66 -42.00
C ASP A 150 -24.92 5.27 -42.06
N VAL A 151 -25.42 4.37 -42.93
CA VAL A 151 -24.79 3.06 -43.18
C VAL A 151 -23.39 3.23 -43.78
N ALA A 152 -23.20 4.26 -44.61
CA ALA A 152 -21.89 4.59 -45.19
C ALA A 152 -20.90 5.10 -44.14
N LYS A 153 -21.39 5.93 -43.20
CA LYS A 153 -20.61 6.38 -42.03
C LYS A 153 -20.21 5.19 -41.15
N ASP A 154 -21.13 4.28 -40.85
CA ASP A 154 -20.84 3.12 -39.98
C ASP A 154 -19.86 2.13 -40.64
N LYS A 155 -19.96 1.95 -41.98
CA LYS A 155 -19.01 1.12 -42.74
C LYS A 155 -17.59 1.70 -42.72
N LEU A 156 -17.46 3.01 -42.86
CA LEU A 156 -16.19 3.70 -42.71
C LEU A 156 -15.61 3.53 -41.29
N VAL A 157 -16.44 3.64 -40.26
CA VAL A 157 -16.01 3.43 -38.86
C VAL A 157 -15.52 2.00 -38.64
N GLU A 158 -16.14 1.01 -39.27
CA GLU A 158 -15.69 -0.39 -39.24
C GLU A 158 -14.31 -0.56 -39.90
N GLU A 159 -14.10 0.06 -41.06
CA GLU A 159 -12.82 0.03 -41.79
C GLU A 159 -11.69 0.67 -40.97
N VAL A 160 -11.96 1.83 -40.35
CA VAL A 160 -11.04 2.52 -39.44
C VAL A 160 -10.67 1.64 -38.24
N LYS A 161 -11.65 0.94 -37.65
CA LYS A 161 -11.40 0.01 -36.54
C LYS A 161 -10.52 -1.17 -36.95
N SER A 162 -10.74 -1.74 -38.13
CA SER A 162 -9.93 -2.87 -38.62
C SER A 162 -8.46 -2.48 -38.79
N ASN A 163 -8.19 -1.34 -39.46
CA ASN A 163 -6.83 -0.84 -39.66
C ASN A 163 -6.14 -0.44 -38.34
N PHE A 164 -6.91 0.05 -37.36
CA PHE A 164 -6.42 0.32 -36.00
C PHE A 164 -5.99 -0.96 -35.25
N VAL A 165 -6.84 -2.01 -35.26
CA VAL A 165 -6.57 -3.28 -34.58
C VAL A 165 -5.28 -3.93 -35.12
N ASP A 166 -5.07 -3.91 -36.44
CA ASP A 166 -3.88 -4.49 -37.06
C ASP A 166 -2.57 -3.75 -36.70
N THR A 167 -2.65 -2.43 -36.55
CA THR A 167 -1.49 -1.60 -36.18
C THR A 167 -1.11 -1.78 -34.70
N VAL A 168 -2.10 -1.80 -33.80
CA VAL A 168 -1.87 -2.00 -32.37
C VAL A 168 -1.37 -3.42 -32.06
N ASN A 169 -1.92 -4.43 -32.74
CA ASN A 169 -1.51 -5.83 -32.53
C ASN A 169 -0.04 -6.08 -32.83
N LYS A 170 0.52 -5.44 -33.87
CA LYS A 170 1.94 -5.62 -34.24
C LYS A 170 2.90 -5.02 -33.21
N GLU A 171 2.60 -3.85 -32.69
CA GLU A 171 3.47 -3.17 -31.71
C GLU A 171 3.32 -3.72 -30.28
N ALA A 172 2.10 -4.03 -29.85
CA ALA A 172 1.87 -4.66 -28.54
C ALA A 172 2.54 -6.04 -28.45
N PHE A 173 2.51 -6.82 -29.54
CA PHE A 173 3.19 -8.11 -29.64
C PHE A 173 4.72 -7.98 -29.52
N SER A 174 5.32 -7.01 -30.23
CA SER A 174 6.77 -6.73 -30.17
C SER A 174 7.21 -6.37 -28.76
N PHE A 175 6.43 -5.54 -28.07
CA PHE A 175 6.69 -5.12 -26.70
C PHE A 175 6.56 -6.27 -25.69
N LEU A 176 5.47 -7.05 -25.73
CA LEU A 176 5.23 -8.17 -24.80
C LEU A 176 6.27 -9.28 -24.96
N THR A 177 6.67 -9.59 -26.21
CA THR A 177 7.72 -10.56 -26.49
C THR A 177 9.08 -10.08 -25.96
N SER A 178 9.41 -8.79 -26.17
CA SER A 178 10.63 -8.21 -25.60
C SER A 178 10.65 -8.24 -24.07
N LEU A 179 9.50 -8.09 -23.42
CA LEU A 179 9.40 -8.21 -21.96
C LEU A 179 9.57 -9.65 -21.49
N GLY A 180 8.99 -10.64 -22.17
CA GLY A 180 9.19 -12.06 -21.87
C GLY A 180 10.67 -12.45 -21.90
N VAL A 181 11.38 -12.10 -22.98
CA VAL A 181 12.82 -12.37 -23.15
C VAL A 181 13.66 -11.69 -22.06
N LYS A 182 13.41 -10.40 -21.78
CA LYS A 182 14.13 -9.69 -20.71
C LYS A 182 13.88 -10.28 -19.33
N LEU A 183 12.68 -10.81 -19.09
CA LEU A 183 12.34 -11.42 -17.82
C LEU A 183 13.00 -12.79 -17.67
N GLU A 184 13.15 -13.55 -18.76
CA GLU A 184 13.89 -14.80 -18.82
C GLU A 184 15.39 -14.60 -18.60
N ASP A 185 16.01 -13.63 -19.29
CA ASP A 185 17.43 -13.30 -19.14
C ASP A 185 17.80 -12.86 -17.71
N ASN A 186 16.90 -12.12 -17.05
CA ASN A 186 17.11 -11.59 -15.70
C ASN A 186 16.49 -12.48 -14.60
N LYS A 187 15.87 -13.61 -14.96
CA LYS A 187 15.28 -14.57 -14.01
C LYS A 187 16.26 -15.00 -12.92
N PRO A 188 17.54 -15.34 -13.22
CA PRO A 188 18.50 -15.71 -12.18
C PRO A 188 18.75 -14.57 -11.19
N GLN A 189 18.82 -13.33 -11.68
CA GLN A 189 19.06 -12.14 -10.86
C GLN A 189 17.84 -11.78 -9.98
N ILE A 190 16.62 -12.04 -10.48
CA ILE A 190 15.38 -11.84 -9.71
C ILE A 190 15.28 -12.86 -8.57
N ILE A 191 15.67 -14.12 -8.81
CA ILE A 191 15.74 -15.15 -7.77
C ILE A 191 16.87 -14.86 -6.78
N GLU A 192 18.06 -14.48 -7.27
CA GLU A 192 19.19 -14.08 -6.43
C GLU A 192 18.84 -12.86 -5.56
N LEU A 193 18.06 -11.91 -6.08
CA LEU A 193 17.56 -10.78 -5.29
C LEU A 193 16.69 -11.27 -4.12
N LYS A 194 15.80 -12.24 -4.35
CA LYS A 194 14.98 -12.83 -3.27
C LYS A 194 15.85 -13.51 -2.21
N GLU A 195 16.80 -14.36 -2.62
CA GLU A 195 17.73 -15.01 -1.68
C GLU A 195 18.57 -13.97 -0.92
N THR A 196 18.96 -12.88 -1.60
CA THR A 196 19.67 -11.76 -0.98
C THR A 196 18.81 -11.04 0.04
N LEU A 197 17.52 -10.81 -0.22
CA LEU A 197 16.58 -10.21 0.73
C LEU A 197 16.43 -11.09 1.98
N ASP A 198 16.29 -12.41 1.82
CA ASP A 198 16.22 -13.36 2.93
C ASP A 198 17.52 -13.36 3.76
N SER A 199 18.68 -13.37 3.08
CA SER A 199 19.98 -13.29 3.76
C SER A 199 20.17 -11.94 4.48
N THR A 200 19.65 -10.86 3.92
CA THR A 200 19.69 -9.51 4.50
C THR A 200 18.83 -9.45 5.76
N ALA A 201 17.64 -10.06 5.74
CA ALA A 201 16.77 -10.18 6.91
C ALA A 201 17.46 -10.96 8.04
N SER A 202 18.12 -12.07 7.71
CA SER A 202 18.91 -12.84 8.69
C SER A 202 20.07 -12.03 9.27
N ASN A 203 20.80 -11.29 8.43
CA ASN A 203 21.93 -10.46 8.85
C ASN A 203 21.49 -9.27 9.70
N LEU A 204 20.33 -8.64 9.41
CA LEU A 204 19.74 -7.60 10.25
C LEU A 204 19.46 -8.09 11.66
N LYS A 205 18.91 -9.29 11.82
CA LYS A 205 18.69 -9.91 13.14
C LYS A 205 19.99 -10.10 13.91
N LYS A 206 21.07 -10.49 13.23
CA LYS A 206 22.41 -10.58 13.85
C LYS A 206 22.93 -9.19 14.27
N ILE A 207 22.78 -8.19 13.41
CA ILE A 207 23.18 -6.80 13.72
C ILE A 207 22.39 -6.28 14.93
N ASP A 208 21.08 -6.49 14.98
CA ASP A 208 20.24 -6.13 16.12
C ASP A 208 20.73 -6.81 17.42
N SER A 209 21.08 -8.10 17.37
CA SER A 209 21.69 -8.80 18.51
C SER A 209 23.00 -8.15 18.95
N TYR A 210 23.91 -7.84 18.01
CA TYR A 210 25.18 -7.19 18.34
C TYR A 210 24.99 -5.77 18.92
N VAL A 211 24.01 -5.02 18.43
CA VAL A 211 23.67 -3.69 18.95
C VAL A 211 23.12 -3.81 20.38
N LYS A 212 22.27 -4.80 20.66
CA LYS A 212 21.77 -5.10 22.01
C LYS A 212 22.90 -5.51 22.96
N GLU A 213 23.80 -6.39 22.53
CA GLU A 213 24.98 -6.79 23.30
C GLU A 213 25.90 -5.60 23.60
N ALA A 214 26.18 -4.76 22.60
CA ALA A 214 26.98 -3.55 22.78
C ALA A 214 26.35 -2.60 23.79
N SER A 215 25.02 -2.41 23.75
CA SER A 215 24.28 -1.62 24.74
C SER A 215 24.39 -2.22 26.15
N THR A 216 24.23 -3.54 26.29
CA THR A 216 24.41 -4.24 27.57
C THR A 216 25.83 -4.08 28.10
N HIS A 217 26.85 -4.25 27.26
CA HIS A 217 28.26 -4.07 27.64
C HIS A 217 28.55 -2.62 28.07
N ALA A 218 28.02 -1.63 27.35
CA ALA A 218 28.13 -0.22 27.74
C ALA A 218 27.45 0.06 29.10
N ASN A 219 26.28 -0.55 29.36
CA ASN A 219 25.62 -0.46 30.66
C ASN A 219 26.41 -1.11 31.79
N ASN A 220 27.01 -2.28 31.54
CA ASN A 220 27.86 -2.97 32.51
C ASN A 220 29.12 -2.14 32.83
N LEU A 221 29.77 -1.57 31.81
CA LEU A 221 30.91 -0.68 31.97
C LEU A 221 30.54 0.56 32.78
N LYS A 222 29.40 1.20 32.46
CA LYS A 222 28.86 2.33 33.23
C LYS A 222 28.67 1.98 34.70
N LYS A 223 28.11 0.80 35.01
CA LYS A 223 27.92 0.35 36.40
C LYS A 223 29.26 0.18 37.11
N TYR A 224 30.20 -0.53 36.48
CA TYR A 224 31.55 -0.75 37.03
C TYR A 224 32.30 0.57 37.31
N LEU A 225 32.23 1.53 36.38
CA LEU A 225 32.84 2.85 36.56
C LEU A 225 32.15 3.67 37.66
N LYS A 226 30.83 3.51 37.85
CA LYS A 226 30.09 4.15 38.94
C LYS A 226 30.52 3.59 40.30
N ASP A 227 30.67 2.28 40.40
CA ASP A 227 31.13 1.60 41.61
C ASP A 227 32.59 2.01 41.93
N THR A 228 33.46 2.03 40.91
CA THR A 228 34.85 2.52 41.03
C THR A 228 34.87 3.96 41.54
N LYS A 229 34.07 4.86 40.94
CA LYS A 229 33.94 6.25 41.38
C LYS A 229 33.44 6.36 42.84
N GLY A 230 32.52 5.48 43.25
CA GLY A 230 32.02 5.41 44.62
C GLY A 230 33.08 5.03 45.65
N ASN A 231 34.08 4.24 45.25
CA ASN A 231 35.16 3.79 46.12
C ASN A 231 36.35 4.78 46.19
N LEU A 232 36.51 5.69 45.22
CA LEU A 232 37.61 6.67 45.22
C LEU A 232 37.68 7.54 46.49
N PRO A 233 36.57 8.04 47.07
CA PRO A 233 36.61 8.77 48.35
C PRO A 233 37.10 7.94 49.53
N LEU A 234 36.84 6.62 49.53
CA LEU A 234 37.33 5.72 50.57
C LEU A 234 38.86 5.59 50.49
N ILE A 235 39.39 5.44 49.27
CA ILE A 235 40.85 5.41 49.03
C ILE A 235 41.49 6.73 49.51
N THR A 236 40.93 7.89 49.16
CA THR A 236 41.44 9.17 49.64
C THR A 236 41.44 9.28 51.17
N LYS A 237 40.39 8.79 51.83
CA LYS A 237 40.32 8.76 53.29
C LYS A 237 41.41 7.88 53.88
N GLU A 238 41.55 6.64 53.42
CA GLU A 238 42.54 5.69 53.92
C GLU A 238 43.98 6.18 53.70
N VAL A 239 44.25 6.83 52.56
CA VAL A 239 45.56 7.46 52.28
C VAL A 239 45.86 8.58 53.28
N ASN A 240 44.89 9.44 53.59
CA ASN A 240 45.07 10.52 54.57
C ASN A 240 45.24 9.99 56.00
N ASP A 241 44.49 8.94 56.37
CA ASP A 241 44.63 8.27 57.67
C ASP A 241 46.03 7.65 57.81
N LEU A 242 46.52 6.96 56.77
CA LEU A 242 47.88 6.40 56.74
C LEU A 242 48.97 7.48 56.85
N LYS A 243 48.82 8.61 56.15
CA LYS A 243 49.74 9.75 56.28
C LYS A 243 49.84 10.26 57.71
N SER A 244 48.71 10.37 58.40
CA SER A 244 48.67 10.79 59.81
C SER A 244 49.46 9.83 60.70
N VAL A 245 49.26 8.52 60.53
CA VAL A 245 50.01 7.48 61.26
C VAL A 245 51.51 7.56 60.98
N ILE A 246 51.91 7.72 59.72
CA ILE A 246 53.32 7.83 59.31
C ILE A 246 53.97 9.06 59.94
N ASN A 247 53.31 10.22 59.91
CA ASN A 247 53.83 11.45 60.49
C ASN A 247 53.96 11.34 62.02
N ASN A 248 52.96 10.79 62.70
CA ASN A 248 53.03 10.54 64.14
C ASN A 248 54.17 9.57 64.50
N GLY A 249 54.38 8.53 63.67
CA GLY A 249 55.51 7.61 63.82
C GLY A 249 56.87 8.30 63.65
N LYS A 250 56.98 9.18 62.65
CA LYS A 250 58.18 9.99 62.42
C LYS A 250 58.48 10.92 63.61
N ASP A 251 57.47 11.59 64.15
CA ASP A 251 57.62 12.47 65.30
C ASP A 251 58.08 11.70 66.55
N LEU A 252 57.52 10.50 66.79
CA LEU A 252 57.96 9.64 67.88
C LEU A 252 59.43 9.22 67.74
N VAL A 253 59.88 8.90 66.52
CA VAL A 253 61.28 8.58 66.24
C VAL A 253 62.20 9.78 66.53
N LEU A 254 61.81 10.99 66.10
CA LEU A 254 62.58 12.22 66.36
C LEU A 254 62.69 12.50 67.86
N VAL A 255 61.60 12.37 68.61
CA VAL A 255 61.61 12.52 70.09
C VAL A 255 62.53 11.48 70.72
N THR A 256 62.49 10.23 70.24
CA THR A 256 63.34 9.14 70.74
C THR A 256 64.83 9.42 70.47
N GLN A 257 65.18 9.88 69.26
CA GLN A 257 66.56 10.28 68.93
C GLN A 257 67.04 11.44 69.81
N ASN A 258 66.21 12.46 70.03
CA ASN A 258 66.54 13.58 70.90
C ASN A 258 66.80 13.13 72.35
N ASN A 259 65.95 12.26 72.89
CA ASN A 259 66.13 11.70 74.24
C ASN A 259 67.42 10.87 74.35
N ASN A 260 67.72 10.05 73.34
CA ASN A 260 68.96 9.27 73.28
C ASN A 260 70.21 10.17 73.19
N ASN A 261 70.18 11.21 72.36
CA ASN A 261 71.27 12.18 72.25
C ASN A 261 71.49 12.94 73.57
N ASN A 262 70.41 13.34 74.26
CA ASN A 262 70.49 13.97 75.57
C ASN A 262 71.08 13.01 76.62
N ALA A 263 70.68 11.74 76.62
CA ALA A 263 71.25 10.73 77.52
C ALA A 263 72.75 10.50 77.26
N SER A 264 73.17 10.42 75.99
CA SER A 264 74.56 10.33 75.58
C SER A 264 75.39 11.55 76.04
N GLN A 265 74.86 12.76 75.85
CA GLN A 265 75.53 13.99 76.30
C GLN A 265 75.66 14.05 77.82
N ASN A 266 74.60 13.69 78.56
CA ASN A 266 74.63 13.63 80.03
C ASN A 266 75.65 12.60 80.52
N LEU A 267 75.63 11.38 79.97
CA LEU A 267 76.61 10.35 80.30
C LEU A 267 78.04 10.84 80.03
N SER A 268 78.31 11.36 78.83
CA SER A 268 79.64 11.85 78.46
C SER A 268 80.13 12.97 79.39
N SER A 269 79.23 13.88 79.80
CA SER A 269 79.55 14.98 80.71
C SER A 269 79.84 14.48 82.12
N SER A 270 78.98 13.62 82.68
CA SER A 270 79.21 12.99 84.00
C SER A 270 80.49 12.18 84.03
N MET A 271 80.77 11.46 82.94
CA MET A 271 81.97 10.67 82.80
C MET A 271 83.24 11.52 82.79
N SER A 272 83.21 12.65 82.08
CA SER A 272 84.33 13.59 82.03
C SER A 272 84.58 14.23 83.40
N ALA A 273 83.51 14.52 84.16
CA ALA A 273 83.63 15.01 85.54
C ALA A 273 84.24 13.96 86.47
N ILE A 274 83.76 12.70 86.42
CA ILE A 274 84.30 11.59 87.21
C ILE A 274 85.77 11.32 86.85
N ASN A 275 86.13 11.38 85.56
CA ASN A 275 87.52 11.21 85.11
C ASN A 275 88.43 12.32 85.66
N SER A 276 87.95 13.56 85.66
CA SER A 276 88.67 14.71 86.22
C SER A 276 88.86 14.56 87.74
N MET A 277 87.82 14.12 88.46
CA MET A 277 87.90 13.81 89.88
C MET A 277 88.87 12.66 90.17
N ASN A 278 88.87 11.60 89.35
CA ASN A 278 89.81 10.50 89.47
C ASN A 278 91.26 10.95 89.23
N SER A 279 91.48 11.84 88.26
CA SER A 279 92.81 12.42 88.03
C SER A 279 93.27 13.27 89.23
N ASN A 280 92.36 14.01 89.86
CA ASN A 280 92.65 14.73 91.10
C ASN A 280 92.94 13.77 92.27
N LEU A 281 92.16 12.69 92.39
CA LEU A 281 92.35 11.62 93.36
C LEU A 281 93.76 11.02 93.22
N GLN A 282 94.20 10.69 92.01
CA GLN A 282 95.55 10.20 91.74
C GLN A 282 96.63 11.19 92.20
N ASN A 283 96.44 12.49 91.93
CA ASN A 283 97.35 13.53 92.41
C ASN A 283 97.37 13.63 93.94
N GLN A 284 96.22 13.51 94.60
CA GLN A 284 96.12 13.52 96.07
C GLN A 284 96.78 12.29 96.69
N ILE A 285 96.65 11.11 96.08
CA ILE A 285 97.32 9.89 96.55
C ILE A 285 98.85 10.02 96.40
N ASN A 286 99.34 10.58 95.29
CA ASN A 286 100.77 10.89 95.12
C ASN A 286 101.27 11.89 96.17
N ASN A 287 100.51 12.96 96.44
CA ASN A 287 100.85 13.93 97.49
C ASN A 287 100.83 13.28 98.90
N LEU A 288 99.90 12.35 99.16
CA LEU A 288 99.87 11.58 100.41
C LEU A 288 101.12 10.70 100.55
N LYS A 289 101.62 10.13 99.44
CA LYS A 289 102.88 9.38 99.39
C LYS A 289 104.09 10.26 99.72
N ASP A 290 104.13 11.48 99.18
CA ASP A 290 105.18 12.46 99.49
C ASP A 290 105.13 12.89 100.97
N LEU A 291 103.94 13.18 101.49
CA LEU A 291 103.73 13.51 102.91
C LEU A 291 104.10 12.35 103.84
N ASN A 292 103.93 11.09 103.43
CA ASN A 292 104.32 9.95 104.25
C ASN A 292 105.85 9.89 104.46
N ASN A 293 106.62 10.43 103.51
CA ASN A 293 108.08 10.50 103.63
C ASN A 293 108.53 11.61 104.59
N ASP A 294 107.95 12.82 104.52
CA ASP A 294 108.50 14.03 105.17
C ASP A 294 107.51 14.84 106.04
N GLY A 295 106.22 14.48 106.08
CA GLY A 295 105.14 15.24 106.72
C GLY A 295 104.78 14.81 108.14
N SER A 296 103.87 15.58 108.78
CA SER A 296 103.32 15.24 110.09
C SER A 296 102.11 14.30 110.00
N THR A 297 101.81 13.57 111.07
CA THR A 297 100.62 12.70 111.15
C THR A 297 99.32 13.47 110.92
N GLU A 298 99.24 14.73 111.37
CA GLU A 298 98.07 15.59 111.16
C GLU A 298 97.89 15.96 109.68
N ASP A 299 98.97 16.19 108.94
CA ASP A 299 98.92 16.47 107.50
C ASP A 299 98.45 15.24 106.71
N LEU A 300 98.88 14.05 107.12
CA LEU A 300 98.45 12.78 106.54
C LEU A 300 96.96 12.52 106.77
N GLU A 301 96.46 12.72 107.98
CA GLU A 301 95.04 12.54 108.32
C GLU A 301 94.16 13.49 107.51
N LYS A 302 94.54 14.78 107.40
CA LYS A 302 93.83 15.76 106.56
C LYS A 302 93.83 15.38 105.07
N ALA A 303 94.96 14.89 104.55
CA ALA A 303 95.05 14.44 103.17
C ALA A 303 94.14 13.22 102.92
N ILE A 304 94.09 12.26 103.85
CA ILE A 304 93.16 11.11 103.80
C ILE A 304 91.71 11.58 103.79
N GLU A 305 91.31 12.49 104.67
CA GLU A 305 89.94 13.03 104.68
C GLU A 305 89.57 13.72 103.36
N SER A 306 90.52 14.45 102.76
CA SER A 306 90.34 15.08 101.45
C SER A 306 90.14 14.04 100.32
N ILE A 307 90.88 12.93 100.38
CA ILE A 307 90.73 11.81 99.45
C ILE A 307 89.36 11.11 99.65
N LEU A 308 88.97 10.80 100.88
CA LEU A 308 87.65 10.21 101.20
C LEU A 308 86.49 11.07 100.67
N ASN A 309 86.59 12.39 100.81
CA ASN A 309 85.59 13.32 100.27
C ASN A 309 85.53 13.31 98.74
N THR A 310 86.67 13.14 98.07
CA THR A 310 86.75 13.04 96.61
C THR A 310 86.11 11.73 96.13
N ILE A 311 86.42 10.60 96.78
CA ILE A 311 85.81 9.29 96.50
C ILE A 311 84.29 9.36 96.70
N SER A 312 83.83 9.94 97.81
CA SER A 312 82.40 10.10 98.11
C SER A 312 81.68 10.95 97.06
N SER A 313 82.33 12.00 96.55
CA SER A 313 81.78 12.85 95.47
C SER A 313 81.69 12.09 94.15
N MET A 314 82.68 11.25 93.84
CA MET A 314 82.65 10.37 92.66
C MET A 314 81.53 9.33 92.75
N GLN A 315 81.30 8.74 93.94
CA GLN A 315 80.20 7.82 94.20
C GLN A 315 78.84 8.51 93.95
N GLY A 316 78.62 9.69 94.52
CA GLY A 316 77.38 10.46 94.31
C GLY A 316 77.10 10.79 92.84
N ASN A 317 78.14 11.06 92.05
CA ASN A 317 78.03 11.28 90.61
C ASN A 317 77.68 9.99 89.85
N LEU A 318 78.28 8.85 90.21
CA LEU A 318 77.96 7.55 89.63
C LEU A 318 76.52 7.13 89.95
N ASP A 319 76.06 7.31 91.19
CA ASP A 319 74.70 6.95 91.61
C ASP A 319 73.64 7.80 90.90
N SER A 320 73.91 9.10 90.73
CA SER A 320 73.06 10.01 89.95
C SER A 320 72.95 9.59 88.49
N LEU A 321 74.07 9.13 87.91
CA LEU A 321 74.12 8.64 86.54
C LEU A 321 73.36 7.31 86.38
N ILE A 322 73.60 6.36 87.29
CA ILE A 322 72.89 5.07 87.33
C ILE A 322 71.38 5.31 87.42
N SER A 323 70.94 6.14 88.36
CA SER A 323 69.52 6.48 88.55
C SER A 323 68.89 7.14 87.32
N SER A 324 69.68 7.89 86.54
CA SER A 324 69.21 8.52 85.31
C SER A 324 69.06 7.51 84.16
N LEU A 325 69.96 6.52 84.09
CA LEU A 325 69.92 5.46 83.07
C LEU A 325 68.86 4.39 83.38
N GLU A 326 68.61 4.08 84.65
CA GLU A 326 67.55 3.12 85.07
C GLU A 326 66.16 3.57 84.60
N LYS A 327 65.94 4.87 84.40
CA LYS A 327 64.68 5.42 83.85
C LYS A 327 64.48 5.11 82.35
N ILE A 328 65.51 4.68 81.63
CA ILE A 328 65.45 4.38 80.19
C ILE A 328 64.93 2.95 79.94
N GLY A 329 65.19 2.01 80.85
CA GLY A 329 64.59 0.66 80.85
C GLY A 329 64.86 -0.17 79.59
N ASN A 330 66.12 -0.57 79.35
CA ASN A 330 66.49 -1.36 78.17
C ASN A 330 67.64 -2.33 78.50
N ASP A 331 67.56 -3.59 78.04
CA ASP A 331 68.56 -4.65 78.27
C ASP A 331 70.01 -4.24 77.93
N LYS A 332 70.21 -3.43 76.88
CA LYS A 332 71.55 -2.92 76.53
C LYS A 332 72.02 -1.82 77.48
N VAL A 333 71.10 -1.00 77.97
CA VAL A 333 71.39 0.03 78.99
C VAL A 333 71.66 -0.65 80.35
N ASP A 334 71.03 -1.80 80.64
CA ASP A 334 71.27 -2.57 81.86
C ASP A 334 72.71 -3.09 81.96
N ASN A 335 73.33 -3.43 80.83
CA ASN A 335 74.76 -3.79 80.78
C ASN A 335 75.68 -2.59 81.13
N VAL A 336 75.29 -1.38 80.70
CA VAL A 336 76.00 -0.15 81.04
C VAL A 336 75.80 0.18 82.51
N ILE A 337 74.57 0.11 83.02
CA ILE A 337 74.24 0.27 84.44
C ILE A 337 75.04 -0.72 85.30
N SER A 338 75.09 -1.99 84.91
CA SER A 338 75.87 -3.02 85.61
C SER A 338 77.36 -2.70 85.63
N SER A 339 77.88 -2.12 84.55
CA SER A 339 79.29 -1.71 84.47
C SER A 339 79.57 -0.46 85.34
N LEU A 340 78.62 0.46 85.45
CA LEU A 340 78.68 1.61 86.37
C LEU A 340 78.60 1.17 87.84
N LYS A 341 77.75 0.19 88.17
CA LYS A 341 77.68 -0.40 89.53
C LYS A 341 79.01 -1.05 89.92
N LYS A 342 79.71 -1.70 88.96
CA LYS A 342 81.07 -2.20 89.18
C LYS A 342 82.08 -1.08 89.47
N LEU A 343 81.99 0.06 88.79
CA LEU A 343 82.80 1.24 89.13
C LEU A 343 82.51 1.75 90.55
N SER A 344 81.25 1.77 90.96
CA SER A 344 80.89 2.15 92.34
C SER A 344 81.55 1.23 93.37
N SER A 345 81.52 -0.10 93.15
CA SER A 345 82.22 -1.05 94.03
C SER A 345 83.75 -0.91 94.04
N MET A 346 84.35 -0.38 92.96
CA MET A 346 85.78 -0.07 92.94
C MET A 346 86.08 1.14 93.83
N LEU A 347 85.21 2.16 93.86
CA LEU A 347 85.34 3.29 94.78
C LEU A 347 85.16 2.88 96.25
N ASP A 348 84.23 1.95 96.53
CA ASP A 348 84.12 1.35 97.87
C ASP A 348 85.44 0.69 98.28
N SER A 349 86.05 -0.06 97.36
CA SER A 349 87.34 -0.72 97.59
C SER A 349 88.49 0.29 97.80
N GLU A 350 88.47 1.43 97.11
CA GLU A 350 89.43 2.52 97.32
C GLU A 350 89.25 3.17 98.70
N SER A 351 88.00 3.39 99.12
CA SER A 351 87.66 3.91 100.45
C SER A 351 88.11 2.96 101.57
N GLU A 352 87.84 1.66 101.44
CA GLU A 352 88.28 0.63 102.41
C GLU A 352 89.80 0.56 102.53
N LYS A 353 90.53 0.61 101.40
CA LYS A 353 92.00 0.67 101.42
C LYS A 353 92.51 1.91 102.13
N LEU A 354 91.85 3.05 101.93
CA LEU A 354 92.26 4.30 102.53
C LEU A 354 92.01 4.32 104.06
N GLU A 355 90.92 3.73 104.53
CA GLU A 355 90.68 3.51 105.97
C GLU A 355 91.70 2.54 106.58
N SER A 356 92.12 1.52 105.82
CA SER A 356 93.25 0.66 106.22
C SER A 356 94.56 1.44 106.31
N ILE A 357 94.84 2.34 105.36
CA ILE A 357 96.01 3.22 105.39
C ILE A 357 95.96 4.15 106.61
N LYS A 358 94.79 4.75 106.91
CA LYS A 358 94.58 5.57 108.10
C LYS A 358 94.92 4.81 109.38
N SER A 359 94.47 3.56 109.48
CA SER A 359 94.77 2.68 110.61
C SER A 359 96.27 2.37 110.75
N LEU A 360 96.98 2.17 109.64
CA LEU A 360 98.44 1.98 109.65
C LEU A 360 99.17 3.23 110.16
N ILE A 361 98.70 4.42 109.78
CA ILE A 361 99.26 5.71 110.22
C ILE A 361 99.03 5.92 111.71
N SER A 362 97.82 5.68 112.23
CA SER A 362 97.52 5.82 113.66
C SER A 362 98.32 4.83 114.54
N ASN A 363 98.65 3.65 114.00
CA ASN A 363 99.48 2.65 114.69
C ASN A 363 101.00 2.89 114.52
N ASN A 364 101.41 3.95 113.82
CA ASN A 364 102.80 4.32 113.57
C ASN A 364 103.62 3.20 112.88
N GLU A 365 102.98 2.49 111.93
CA GLU A 365 103.60 1.42 111.14
C GLU A 365 104.66 1.96 110.16
N GLY A 366 105.50 1.07 109.61
CA GLY A 366 106.61 1.45 108.73
C GLY A 366 106.17 2.17 107.46
N LYS A 367 106.86 3.27 107.12
CA LYS A 367 106.58 4.10 105.92
C LYS A 367 106.55 3.31 104.61
N GLU A 368 107.41 2.29 104.46
CA GLU A 368 107.44 1.41 103.28
C GLU A 368 106.12 0.65 103.07
N LYS A 369 105.53 0.10 104.15
CA LYS A 369 104.26 -0.62 104.11
C LYS A 369 103.08 0.28 103.75
N ILE A 370 103.11 1.54 104.20
CA ILE A 370 102.12 2.56 103.82
C ILE A 370 102.27 2.89 102.33
N ASN A 371 103.51 3.07 101.84
CA ASN A 371 103.78 3.34 100.42
C ASN A 371 103.32 2.19 99.50
N GLU A 372 103.50 0.93 99.89
CA GLU A 372 102.98 -0.23 99.13
C GLU A 372 101.44 -0.21 99.02
N GLN A 373 100.73 0.16 100.09
CA GLN A 373 99.27 0.30 100.06
C GLN A 373 98.82 1.48 99.20
N LEU A 374 99.57 2.60 99.21
CA LEU A 374 99.32 3.75 98.35
C LEU A 374 99.52 3.41 96.86
N ASP A 375 100.56 2.63 96.51
CA ASP A 375 100.76 2.15 95.14
C ASP A 375 99.62 1.23 94.70
N SER A 376 99.18 0.33 95.58
CA SER A 376 98.01 -0.52 95.31
C SER A 376 96.69 0.27 95.18
N LEU A 377 96.59 1.43 95.82
CA LEU A 377 95.46 2.36 95.68
C LEU A 377 95.53 3.12 94.35
N LEU A 378 96.72 3.58 93.93
CA LEU A 378 96.94 4.17 92.62
C LEU A 378 96.58 3.20 91.48
N ASP A 379 96.95 1.92 91.60
CA ASP A 379 96.59 0.89 90.62
C ASP A 379 95.07 0.69 90.49
N LEU A 380 94.34 0.70 91.62
CA LEU A 380 92.87 0.66 91.59
C LEU A 380 92.29 1.87 90.85
N SER A 381 92.80 3.07 91.14
CA SER A 381 92.35 4.30 90.49
C SER A 381 92.69 4.33 88.98
N ASN A 382 93.83 3.76 88.58
CA ASN A 382 94.17 3.58 87.16
C ASN A 382 93.24 2.57 86.45
N ALA A 383 92.92 1.47 87.12
CA ALA A 383 91.96 0.49 86.61
C ALA A 383 90.55 1.08 86.52
N PHE A 384 90.14 1.89 87.50
CA PHE A 384 88.89 2.64 87.50
C PHE A 384 88.80 3.50 86.24
N ASN A 385 89.79 4.36 85.98
CA ASN A 385 89.82 5.22 84.79
C ASN A 385 89.75 4.42 83.47
N SER A 386 90.50 3.32 83.37
CA SER A 386 90.48 2.47 82.18
C SER A 386 89.07 1.91 81.91
N LYS A 387 88.38 1.45 82.96
CA LYS A 387 87.02 0.91 82.85
C LYS A 387 85.98 2.00 82.57
N LEU A 388 86.18 3.18 83.15
CA LEU A 388 85.43 4.41 82.94
C LEU A 388 85.43 4.74 81.42
N ASN A 389 86.61 4.85 80.78
CA ASN A 389 86.69 5.16 79.35
C ASN A 389 86.01 4.12 78.44
N LEU A 390 86.12 2.82 78.77
CA LEU A 390 85.46 1.74 78.00
C LEU A 390 83.94 1.85 78.01
N ILE A 391 83.34 2.19 79.17
CA ILE A 391 81.89 2.35 79.32
C ILE A 391 81.39 3.52 78.45
N SER A 392 82.11 4.64 78.46
CA SER A 392 81.78 5.80 77.63
C SER A 392 81.80 5.49 76.13
N GLY A 393 82.85 4.81 75.66
CA GLY A 393 82.98 4.39 74.27
C GLY A 393 81.87 3.43 73.83
N THR A 394 81.54 2.45 74.67
CA THR A 394 80.50 1.45 74.41
C THR A 394 79.12 2.11 74.27
N PHE A 395 78.74 3.01 75.17
CA PHE A 395 77.43 3.67 75.09
C PHE A 395 77.30 4.54 73.83
N ASN A 396 78.33 5.34 73.52
CA ASN A 396 78.28 6.25 72.37
C ASN A 396 78.25 5.51 71.03
N SER A 397 79.04 4.44 70.88
CA SER A 397 79.14 3.69 69.62
C SER A 397 78.01 2.65 69.45
N ASP A 398 77.79 1.79 70.45
CA ASP A 398 76.93 0.61 70.30
C ASP A 398 75.45 0.89 70.56
N ILE A 399 75.14 1.90 71.39
CA ILE A 399 73.77 2.27 71.73
C ILE A 399 73.35 3.49 70.93
N SER A 400 74.02 4.63 71.13
CA SER A 400 73.56 5.89 70.53
C SER A 400 73.75 5.92 69.01
N GLY A 401 74.87 5.41 68.49
CA GLY A 401 75.12 5.31 67.05
C GLY A 401 74.10 4.42 66.32
N VAL A 402 73.81 3.24 66.87
CA VAL A 402 72.85 2.29 66.29
C VAL A 402 71.43 2.86 66.31
N LEU A 403 70.98 3.42 67.44
CA LEU A 403 69.65 4.03 67.55
C LEU A 403 69.46 5.20 66.58
N ASN A 404 70.48 6.05 66.42
CA ASN A 404 70.42 7.15 65.47
C ASN A 404 70.38 6.66 64.01
N SER A 405 71.14 5.62 63.67
CA SER A 405 71.11 5.01 62.33
C SER A 405 69.74 4.40 62.00
N VAL A 406 69.15 3.65 62.93
CA VAL A 406 67.79 3.09 62.79
C VAL A 406 66.77 4.22 62.67
N GLY A 407 66.85 5.23 63.52
CA GLY A 407 65.95 6.38 63.47
C GLY A 407 66.01 7.12 62.14
N ASN A 408 67.21 7.39 61.61
CA ASN A 408 67.39 8.02 60.31
C ASN A 408 66.80 7.16 59.18
N SER A 409 67.04 5.85 59.19
CA SER A 409 66.49 4.92 58.21
C SER A 409 64.95 4.89 58.24
N MET A 410 64.36 4.96 59.44
CA MET A 410 62.92 5.02 59.63
C MET A 410 62.34 6.36 59.16
N ILE A 411 63.00 7.49 59.44
CA ILE A 411 62.62 8.82 58.94
C ILE A 411 62.63 8.86 57.40
N SER A 412 63.69 8.34 56.78
CA SER A 412 63.78 8.25 55.31
C SER A 412 62.67 7.37 54.74
N SER A 413 62.44 6.18 55.32
CA SER A 413 61.36 5.28 54.89
C SER A 413 59.97 5.92 55.04
N SER A 414 59.73 6.66 56.13
CA SER A 414 58.49 7.43 56.32
C SER A 414 58.32 8.51 55.26
N SER A 415 59.41 9.17 54.84
CA SER A 415 59.38 10.14 53.75
C SER A 415 59.03 9.48 52.41
N ASP A 416 59.61 8.32 52.12
CA ASP A 416 59.32 7.56 50.89
C ASP A 416 57.86 7.08 50.86
N MET A 417 57.34 6.58 51.99
CA MET A 417 55.93 6.22 52.11
C MET A 417 55.01 7.42 51.87
N ASN A 418 55.34 8.61 52.42
CA ASN A 418 54.59 9.83 52.16
C ASN A 418 54.57 10.19 50.66
N ASN A 419 55.71 10.07 49.97
CA ASN A 419 55.80 10.33 48.52
C ASN A 419 54.91 9.37 47.69
N VAL A 420 54.87 8.09 48.06
CA VAL A 420 53.97 7.10 47.43
C VAL A 420 52.50 7.47 47.67
N LEU A 421 52.15 7.83 48.90
CA LEU A 421 50.79 8.25 49.26
C LEU A 421 50.38 9.55 48.54
N ASP A 422 51.30 10.50 48.35
CA ASP A 422 51.08 11.70 47.53
C ASP A 422 50.80 11.36 46.07
N SER A 423 51.54 10.40 45.52
CA SER A 423 51.31 9.91 44.15
C SER A 423 49.91 9.32 44.00
N ILE A 424 49.43 8.56 44.99
CA ILE A 424 48.05 8.03 45.01
C ILE A 424 47.03 9.18 45.06
N ASN A 425 47.25 10.19 45.90
CA ASN A 425 46.36 11.37 45.98
C ASN A 425 46.28 12.16 44.67
N VAL A 426 47.34 12.18 43.85
CA VAL A 426 47.32 12.78 42.50
C VAL A 426 46.56 11.92 41.50
N LEU A 427 46.63 10.59 41.61
CA LEU A 427 45.94 9.65 40.70
C LEU A 427 44.43 9.61 40.92
N VAL A 428 43.96 9.78 42.16
CA VAL A 428 42.52 9.69 42.46
C VAL A 428 41.66 10.68 41.64
N PRO A 429 41.99 11.99 41.56
CA PRO A 429 41.28 12.93 40.67
C PRO A 429 41.29 12.52 39.19
N GLN A 430 42.42 11.96 38.70
CA GLN A 430 42.54 11.50 37.31
C GLN A 430 41.61 10.29 37.05
N LEU A 431 41.57 9.34 37.99
CA LEU A 431 40.65 8.19 37.93
C LEU A 431 39.18 8.62 38.03
N ASN A 432 38.87 9.65 38.81
CA ASN A 432 37.53 10.22 38.88
C ASN A 432 37.13 10.89 37.56
N ALA A 433 38.03 11.67 36.95
CA ALA A 433 37.81 12.28 35.63
C ALA A 433 37.62 11.21 34.55
N LEU A 434 38.47 10.18 34.53
CA LEU A 434 38.36 9.06 33.60
C LEU A 434 37.06 8.27 33.79
N SER A 435 36.64 8.03 35.04
CA SER A 435 35.34 7.40 35.34
C SER A 435 34.17 8.25 34.85
N ASN A 436 34.20 9.58 35.04
CA ASN A 436 33.15 10.47 34.53
C ASN A 436 33.08 10.47 33.00
N PHE A 437 34.23 10.50 32.34
CA PHE A 437 34.33 10.40 30.89
C PHE A 437 33.79 9.06 30.38
N GLY A 438 34.20 7.95 31.00
CA GLY A 438 33.74 6.61 30.64
C GLY A 438 32.23 6.41 30.88
N ILE A 439 31.68 6.95 31.97
CA ILE A 439 30.22 6.93 32.25
C ILE A 439 29.47 7.73 31.18
N SER A 440 29.95 8.92 30.82
CA SER A 440 29.33 9.77 29.79
C SER A 440 29.38 9.11 28.41
N SER A 441 30.53 8.54 28.06
CA SER A 441 30.72 7.79 26.80
C SER A 441 29.83 6.55 26.75
N SER A 442 29.71 5.82 27.86
CA SER A 442 28.81 4.66 27.97
C SER A 442 27.33 5.06 27.81
N ASN A 443 26.90 6.17 28.40
CA ASN A 443 25.54 6.71 28.20
C ASN A 443 25.28 7.07 26.73
N LEU A 444 26.25 7.68 26.07
CA LEU A 444 26.14 8.00 24.64
C LEU A 444 26.07 6.73 23.78
N ALA A 445 26.89 5.73 24.07
CA ALA A 445 26.87 4.44 23.39
C ALA A 445 25.53 3.71 23.55
N ILE A 446 24.96 3.71 24.76
CA ILE A 446 23.61 3.15 25.03
C ILE A 446 22.57 3.89 24.18
N LYS A 447 22.55 5.24 24.23
CA LYS A 447 21.59 6.05 23.47
C LYS A 447 21.71 5.84 21.96
N GLN A 448 22.93 5.72 21.44
CA GLN A 448 23.14 5.42 20.02
C GLN A 448 22.75 4.00 19.66
N SER A 449 23.00 3.02 20.54
CA SER A 449 22.53 1.65 20.33
C SER A 449 21.00 1.58 20.29
N GLU A 450 20.31 2.33 21.17
CA GLU A 450 18.84 2.45 21.15
C GLU A 450 18.32 3.09 19.85
N ASN A 451 19.00 4.12 19.34
CA ASN A 451 18.65 4.74 18.06
C ASN A 451 18.86 3.79 16.87
N ILE A 452 19.99 3.08 16.84
CA ILE A 452 20.28 2.08 15.80
C ILE A 452 19.24 0.97 15.87
N ALA A 453 18.91 0.46 17.05
CA ALA A 453 17.86 -0.56 17.21
C ALA A 453 16.50 -0.10 16.67
N LYS A 454 16.09 1.16 16.91
CA LYS A 454 14.86 1.72 16.33
C LYS A 454 14.91 1.82 14.80
N GLN A 455 16.06 2.19 14.24
CA GLN A 455 16.23 2.25 12.79
C GLN A 455 16.23 0.86 12.16
N LEU A 456 16.87 -0.11 12.80
CA LEU A 456 16.86 -1.52 12.40
C LEU A 456 15.44 -2.09 12.43
N ASP A 457 14.65 -1.84 13.48
CA ASP A 457 13.25 -2.28 13.56
C ASP A 457 12.40 -1.72 12.41
N LYS A 458 12.62 -0.45 12.04
CA LYS A 458 11.94 0.14 10.88
C LYS A 458 12.38 -0.53 9.57
N PHE A 459 13.69 -0.74 9.41
CA PHE A 459 14.24 -1.34 8.20
C PHE A 459 13.84 -2.82 8.06
N GLU A 460 13.77 -3.57 9.17
CA GLU A 460 13.28 -4.95 9.22
C GLU A 460 11.81 -5.00 8.76
N LYS A 461 10.96 -4.09 9.23
CA LYS A 461 9.55 -3.99 8.76
C LYS A 461 9.46 -3.66 7.27
N ASP A 462 10.24 -2.70 6.78
CA ASP A 462 10.25 -2.34 5.36
C ASP A 462 10.75 -3.51 4.49
N LEU A 463 11.74 -4.25 4.98
CA LEU A 463 12.29 -5.44 4.33
C LEU A 463 11.29 -6.61 4.33
N ASP A 464 10.58 -6.85 5.43
CA ASP A 464 9.53 -7.87 5.53
C ASP A 464 8.42 -7.62 4.50
N VAL A 465 7.99 -6.36 4.35
CA VAL A 465 7.03 -5.97 3.29
C VAL A 465 7.60 -6.25 1.90
N LEU A 466 8.89 -6.02 1.69
CA LEU A 466 9.56 -6.30 0.42
C LEU A 466 9.65 -7.80 0.13
N ILE A 467 9.98 -8.61 1.14
CA ILE A 467 10.00 -10.08 1.08
C ILE A 467 8.59 -10.61 0.79
N GLU A 468 7.57 -10.11 1.47
CA GLU A 468 6.17 -10.50 1.24
C GLU A 468 5.74 -10.20 -0.20
N LYS A 469 6.07 -9.01 -0.73
CA LYS A 469 5.76 -8.63 -2.11
C LYS A 469 6.54 -9.42 -3.15
N THR A 470 7.72 -9.91 -2.82
CA THR A 470 8.57 -10.69 -3.73
C THR A 470 8.34 -12.19 -3.62
N ASN A 471 7.58 -12.67 -2.64
CA ASN A 471 7.22 -14.09 -2.51
C ASN A 471 6.47 -14.66 -3.71
N ILE A 472 5.77 -13.82 -4.48
CA ILE A 472 5.11 -14.24 -5.73
C ILE A 472 6.11 -14.53 -6.86
N LEU A 473 7.34 -14.04 -6.78
CA LEU A 473 8.40 -14.16 -7.79
C LEU A 473 9.18 -15.48 -7.60
N THR A 474 8.46 -16.60 -7.59
CA THR A 474 9.07 -17.93 -7.57
C THR A 474 9.49 -18.37 -8.96
N ASP A 475 10.40 -19.34 -9.03
CA ASP A 475 10.84 -19.97 -10.27
C ASP A 475 9.64 -20.41 -11.12
N GLU A 476 8.69 -21.12 -10.50
CA GLU A 476 7.46 -21.60 -11.12
C GLU A 476 6.54 -20.48 -11.62
N ASN A 477 6.35 -19.41 -10.83
CA ASN A 477 5.50 -18.29 -11.21
C ASN A 477 6.14 -17.42 -12.29
N LEU A 478 7.47 -17.23 -12.25
CA LEU A 478 8.22 -16.54 -13.30
C LEU A 478 8.17 -17.33 -14.60
N ASP A 479 8.33 -18.65 -14.57
CA ASP A 479 8.15 -19.50 -15.75
C ASP A 479 6.73 -19.43 -16.30
N LYS A 480 5.74 -19.41 -15.42
CA LYS A 480 4.33 -19.23 -15.80
C LYS A 480 4.08 -17.85 -16.42
N LEU A 481 4.73 -16.81 -15.91
CA LEU A 481 4.62 -15.44 -16.44
C LEU A 481 5.34 -15.30 -17.79
N ILE A 482 6.58 -15.80 -17.90
CA ILE A 482 7.38 -15.81 -19.14
C ILE A 482 6.63 -16.60 -20.22
N SER A 483 6.16 -17.80 -19.90
CA SER A 483 5.39 -18.61 -20.85
C SER A 483 4.06 -17.99 -21.25
N THR A 484 3.40 -17.24 -20.36
CA THR A 484 2.16 -16.50 -20.69
C THR A 484 2.47 -15.29 -21.59
N LEU A 485 3.56 -14.57 -21.31
CA LEU A 485 4.01 -13.43 -22.10
C LEU A 485 4.55 -13.85 -23.48
N ASP A 486 5.13 -15.04 -23.59
CA ASP A 486 5.68 -15.58 -24.83
C ASP A 486 4.59 -16.26 -25.70
N LYS A 487 3.87 -17.24 -25.15
CA LYS A 487 2.91 -18.07 -25.91
C LYS A 487 1.60 -17.37 -26.23
N ASN A 488 1.13 -16.47 -25.35
CA ASN A 488 -0.17 -15.81 -25.50
C ASN A 488 -0.03 -14.33 -25.84
N SER A 489 1.17 -13.83 -26.15
CA SER A 489 1.42 -12.44 -26.58
C SER A 489 0.45 -11.96 -27.66
N LYS A 490 0.18 -12.82 -28.64
CA LYS A 490 -0.74 -12.55 -29.76
C LYS A 490 -2.20 -12.49 -29.31
N GLU A 491 -2.61 -13.37 -28.41
CA GLU A 491 -3.97 -13.38 -27.82
C GLU A 491 -4.19 -12.18 -26.90
N ILE A 492 -3.22 -11.86 -26.05
CA ILE A 492 -3.27 -10.71 -25.12
C ILE A 492 -3.30 -9.40 -25.90
N ALA A 493 -2.47 -9.24 -26.94
CA ALA A 493 -2.50 -8.08 -27.82
C ALA A 493 -3.88 -7.93 -28.50
N SER A 494 -4.43 -9.04 -29.01
CA SER A 494 -5.75 -9.04 -29.65
C SER A 494 -6.89 -8.70 -28.68
N PHE A 495 -6.80 -9.15 -27.43
CA PHE A 495 -7.78 -8.85 -26.39
C PHE A 495 -7.77 -7.37 -25.98
N ILE A 496 -6.59 -6.74 -25.96
CA ILE A 496 -6.44 -5.32 -25.67
C ILE A 496 -6.94 -4.46 -26.84
N ALA A 497 -6.68 -4.88 -28.08
CA ALA A 497 -7.00 -4.11 -29.28
C ALA A 497 -8.49 -4.14 -29.67
N SER A 498 -9.21 -5.21 -29.33
CA SER A 498 -10.65 -5.31 -29.59
C SER A 498 -11.36 -6.07 -28.46
N PRO A 499 -11.72 -5.38 -27.35
CA PRO A 499 -12.21 -6.04 -26.14
C PRO A 499 -13.65 -6.58 -26.25
N VAL A 500 -14.33 -6.38 -27.39
CA VAL A 500 -15.74 -6.78 -27.54
C VAL A 500 -15.98 -7.37 -28.93
N ASN A 501 -16.20 -8.67 -29.00
CA ASN A 501 -16.85 -9.31 -30.14
C ASN A 501 -18.36 -9.20 -29.97
N VAL A 502 -19.01 -8.39 -30.81
CA VAL A 502 -20.46 -8.35 -30.90
C VAL A 502 -20.90 -9.53 -31.77
N LYS A 503 -21.35 -10.60 -31.12
CA LYS A 503 -21.97 -11.73 -31.80
C LYS A 503 -23.45 -11.39 -32.04
N THR A 504 -23.78 -11.02 -33.27
CA THR A 504 -25.18 -10.77 -33.66
C THR A 504 -25.86 -12.10 -33.94
N GLU A 505 -26.78 -12.51 -33.08
CA GLU A 505 -27.66 -13.65 -33.31
C GLU A 505 -29.06 -13.13 -33.69
N GLU A 506 -29.52 -13.43 -34.91
CA GLU A 506 -30.86 -13.06 -35.36
C GLU A 506 -31.90 -13.98 -34.71
N LEU A 507 -32.75 -13.41 -33.84
CA LEU A 507 -33.80 -14.17 -33.15
C LEU A 507 -34.94 -14.58 -34.09
N TYR A 508 -35.25 -13.76 -35.11
CA TYR A 508 -36.35 -14.00 -36.07
C TYR A 508 -35.93 -13.58 -37.48
N LYS A 509 -36.29 -14.39 -38.49
CA LYS A 509 -35.85 -14.23 -39.89
C LYS A 509 -36.66 -13.18 -40.68
N ALA A 510 -36.88 -12.01 -40.09
CA ALA A 510 -37.60 -10.92 -40.74
C ALA A 510 -36.70 -10.00 -41.60
N GLY A 511 -35.40 -10.32 -41.74
CA GLY A 511 -34.28 -9.41 -42.07
C GLY A 511 -34.34 -8.58 -43.35
N ILE A 512 -35.42 -8.60 -44.11
CA ILE A 512 -35.65 -7.77 -45.28
C ILE A 512 -36.78 -6.76 -44.97
N PHE A 513 -36.54 -5.47 -45.23
CA PHE A 513 -37.46 -4.39 -44.87
C PHE A 513 -38.91 -4.60 -45.37
N GLY A 514 -39.08 -5.11 -46.60
CA GLY A 514 -40.41 -5.41 -47.14
C GLY A 514 -41.12 -6.57 -46.46
N VAL A 515 -40.39 -7.57 -45.98
CA VAL A 515 -40.95 -8.69 -45.19
C VAL A 515 -41.53 -8.17 -43.88
N ALA A 516 -40.87 -7.20 -43.24
CA ALA A 516 -41.35 -6.58 -42.02
C ALA A 516 -42.63 -5.73 -42.21
N LEU A 517 -42.84 -5.12 -43.38
CA LEU A 517 -44.01 -4.29 -43.69
C LEU A 517 -45.20 -5.05 -44.30
N MET A 518 -44.98 -6.28 -44.77
CA MET A 518 -46.03 -7.12 -45.35
C MET A 518 -47.26 -7.32 -44.44
N PRO A 519 -47.14 -7.59 -43.12
CA PRO A 519 -48.31 -7.68 -42.23
C PRO A 519 -49.24 -6.46 -42.32
N PHE A 520 -48.67 -5.26 -42.38
CA PHE A 520 -49.43 -4.02 -42.47
C PHE A 520 -50.19 -3.92 -43.81
N TYR A 521 -49.51 -4.14 -44.93
CA TYR A 521 -50.12 -4.01 -46.26
C TYR A 521 -51.18 -5.07 -46.53
N SER A 522 -50.97 -6.31 -46.07
CA SER A 522 -51.94 -7.40 -46.23
C SER A 522 -53.21 -7.14 -45.41
N VAL A 523 -53.09 -6.72 -44.15
CA VAL A 523 -54.24 -6.35 -43.30
C VAL A 523 -55.00 -5.15 -43.86
N LEU A 524 -54.29 -4.12 -44.30
CA LEU A 524 -54.91 -2.94 -44.93
C LEU A 524 -55.66 -3.30 -46.20
N ALA A 525 -55.09 -4.15 -47.06
CA ALA A 525 -55.73 -4.62 -48.27
C ALA A 525 -57.03 -5.41 -47.98
N ILE A 526 -57.06 -6.27 -46.96
CA ILE A 526 -58.27 -7.00 -46.56
C ILE A 526 -59.39 -6.02 -46.17
N TRP A 527 -59.07 -4.99 -45.36
CA TRP A 527 -60.05 -3.97 -44.98
C TRP A 527 -60.57 -3.17 -46.18
N VAL A 528 -59.65 -2.71 -47.04
CA VAL A 528 -60.01 -1.98 -48.26
C VAL A 528 -60.86 -2.83 -49.19
N GLY A 529 -60.58 -4.13 -49.31
CA GLY A 529 -61.39 -5.07 -50.09
C GLY A 529 -62.83 -5.16 -49.61
N ALA A 530 -63.02 -5.34 -48.29
CA ALA A 530 -64.34 -5.36 -47.67
C ALA A 530 -65.08 -4.00 -47.83
N LEU A 531 -64.37 -2.89 -47.69
CA LEU A 531 -64.92 -1.54 -47.91
C LEU A 531 -65.35 -1.33 -49.36
N LEU A 532 -64.50 -1.68 -50.34
CA LEU A 532 -64.81 -1.60 -51.77
C LEU A 532 -66.02 -2.46 -52.13
N ALA A 533 -66.13 -3.66 -51.53
CA ALA A 533 -67.31 -4.49 -51.72
C ALA A 533 -68.59 -3.75 -51.29
N THR A 534 -68.61 -3.11 -50.12
CA THR A 534 -69.77 -2.30 -49.66
C THR A 534 -70.02 -1.04 -50.48
N SER A 535 -69.01 -0.55 -51.20
CA SER A 535 -69.17 0.59 -52.09
C SER A 535 -69.81 0.21 -53.42
N LEU A 536 -69.43 -0.94 -53.99
CA LEU A 536 -69.86 -1.39 -55.31
C LEU A 536 -71.11 -2.28 -55.31
N LEU A 537 -71.31 -3.07 -54.24
CA LEU A 537 -72.45 -3.98 -54.11
C LEU A 537 -73.51 -3.37 -53.19
N THR A 538 -74.79 -3.59 -53.51
CA THR A 538 -75.88 -3.12 -52.64
C THR A 538 -75.98 -3.94 -51.36
N THR A 539 -76.06 -3.24 -50.22
CA THR A 539 -76.30 -3.82 -48.89
C THR A 539 -77.80 -4.02 -48.60
N GLU A 540 -78.67 -3.47 -49.43
CA GLU A 540 -80.13 -3.66 -49.35
C GLU A 540 -80.55 -5.02 -49.91
N CYS A 541 -81.65 -5.57 -49.40
CA CYS A 541 -82.17 -6.87 -49.82
C CYS A 541 -83.64 -6.76 -50.19
N GLU A 542 -83.94 -7.03 -51.46
CA GLU A 542 -85.29 -7.25 -51.96
C GLU A 542 -85.96 -8.45 -51.25
N GLU A 543 -87.29 -8.43 -51.15
CA GLU A 543 -88.05 -9.53 -50.57
C GLU A 543 -87.90 -10.81 -51.39
N LEU A 544 -87.98 -11.97 -50.72
CA LEU A 544 -88.05 -13.26 -51.40
C LEU A 544 -89.47 -13.42 -51.92
N GLU A 545 -89.63 -13.85 -53.18
CA GLU A 545 -90.94 -14.09 -53.80
C GLU A 545 -91.82 -14.97 -52.89
N GLY A 546 -92.95 -14.43 -52.43
CA GLY A 546 -93.91 -15.13 -51.58
C GLY A 546 -93.54 -15.29 -50.09
N GLU A 547 -92.41 -14.75 -49.60
CA GLU A 547 -91.99 -14.89 -48.20
C GLU A 547 -91.65 -13.54 -47.51
N ARG A 548 -92.35 -13.20 -46.41
CA ARG A 548 -91.96 -12.07 -45.54
C ARG A 548 -90.67 -12.38 -44.77
N THR A 549 -89.68 -11.49 -44.87
CA THR A 549 -88.36 -11.61 -44.21
C THR A 549 -88.12 -10.45 -43.24
N ASN A 550 -87.58 -10.72 -42.05
CA ASN A 550 -87.25 -9.68 -41.07
C ASN A 550 -85.90 -8.99 -41.41
N LEU A 551 -85.70 -7.74 -41.00
CA LEU A 551 -84.51 -6.91 -41.25
C LEU A 551 -83.20 -7.59 -40.81
N VAL A 552 -83.23 -8.33 -39.69
CA VAL A 552 -82.08 -9.11 -39.20
C VAL A 552 -81.78 -10.29 -40.13
N GLN A 553 -82.80 -10.96 -40.68
CA GLN A 553 -82.60 -12.04 -41.65
C GLN A 553 -82.03 -11.52 -42.97
N LYS A 554 -82.51 -10.35 -43.43
CA LYS A 554 -81.95 -9.64 -44.59
C LYS A 554 -80.49 -9.24 -44.37
N HIS A 555 -80.16 -8.75 -43.16
CA HIS A 555 -78.79 -8.39 -42.78
C HIS A 555 -77.83 -9.57 -42.90
N PHE A 556 -78.09 -10.66 -42.16
CA PHE A 556 -77.21 -11.83 -42.18
C PHE A 556 -77.16 -12.49 -43.56
N GLY A 557 -78.27 -12.49 -44.31
CA GLY A 557 -78.31 -13.07 -45.67
C GLY A 557 -77.36 -12.37 -46.63
N LYS A 558 -77.39 -11.03 -46.64
CA LYS A 558 -76.47 -10.22 -47.44
C LYS A 558 -75.05 -10.26 -46.89
N MET A 559 -74.86 -10.20 -45.57
CA MET A 559 -73.53 -10.24 -44.95
C MET A 559 -72.74 -11.48 -45.37
N LEU A 560 -73.39 -12.65 -45.47
CA LEU A 560 -72.75 -13.88 -45.95
C LEU A 560 -72.24 -13.76 -47.40
N THR A 561 -72.98 -13.07 -48.28
CA THR A 561 -72.54 -12.79 -49.66
C THR A 561 -71.27 -11.94 -49.66
N PHE A 562 -71.27 -10.84 -48.89
CA PHE A 562 -70.11 -9.96 -48.76
C PHE A 562 -68.92 -10.66 -48.12
N MET A 563 -69.16 -11.47 -47.10
CA MET A 563 -68.16 -12.29 -46.43
C MET A 563 -67.51 -13.29 -47.40
N THR A 564 -68.28 -13.87 -48.31
CA THR A 564 -67.74 -14.79 -49.33
C THR A 564 -66.83 -14.07 -50.31
N VAL A 565 -67.24 -12.89 -50.80
CA VAL A 565 -66.42 -12.07 -51.71
C VAL A 565 -65.13 -11.61 -51.01
N SER A 566 -65.24 -11.12 -49.77
CA SER A 566 -64.11 -10.68 -48.96
C SER A 566 -63.14 -11.83 -48.60
N LEU A 567 -63.66 -13.03 -48.31
CA LEU A 567 -62.83 -14.20 -48.08
C LEU A 567 -62.03 -14.58 -49.33
N ILE A 568 -62.66 -14.54 -50.51
CA ILE A 568 -61.94 -14.79 -51.77
C ILE A 568 -60.85 -13.73 -51.99
N GLN A 569 -61.15 -12.44 -51.80
CA GLN A 569 -60.16 -11.35 -51.87
C GLN A 569 -58.97 -11.60 -50.95
N SER A 570 -59.24 -11.96 -49.70
CA SER A 570 -58.24 -12.12 -48.65
C SER A 570 -57.37 -13.35 -48.89
N LEU A 571 -57.96 -14.45 -49.37
CA LEU A 571 -57.22 -15.65 -49.75
C LEU A 571 -56.31 -15.38 -50.96
N ILE A 572 -56.74 -14.57 -51.93
CA ILE A 572 -55.89 -14.15 -53.04
C ILE A 572 -54.66 -13.43 -52.50
N ILE A 573 -54.84 -12.44 -51.60
CA ILE A 573 -53.73 -11.72 -50.93
C ILE A 573 -52.74 -12.70 -50.29
N ALA A 574 -53.23 -13.58 -49.41
CA ALA A 574 -52.37 -14.55 -48.70
C ALA A 574 -51.63 -15.51 -49.63
N ILE A 575 -52.27 -15.96 -50.71
CA ILE A 575 -51.64 -16.81 -51.73
C ILE A 575 -50.48 -16.07 -52.41
N GLY A 576 -50.66 -14.81 -52.80
CA GLY A 576 -49.55 -14.05 -53.40
C GLY A 576 -48.47 -13.70 -52.39
N ASP A 577 -48.81 -13.47 -51.11
CA ASP A 577 -47.81 -13.27 -50.06
C ASP A 577 -46.87 -14.50 -49.93
N ILE A 578 -47.41 -15.71 -50.16
CA ILE A 578 -46.62 -16.94 -50.21
C ILE A 578 -45.82 -17.06 -51.52
N PHE A 579 -46.47 -16.92 -52.68
CA PHE A 579 -45.83 -17.26 -53.96
C PHE A 579 -44.94 -16.16 -54.54
N ILE A 580 -45.25 -14.89 -54.30
CA ILE A 580 -44.49 -13.74 -54.82
C ILE A 580 -43.29 -13.46 -53.93
N PHE A 581 -43.48 -13.45 -52.61
CA PHE A 581 -42.48 -12.97 -51.65
C PHE A 581 -41.76 -14.08 -50.88
N GLN A 582 -42.30 -15.31 -50.85
CA GLN A 582 -41.73 -16.47 -50.13
C GLN A 582 -41.36 -16.18 -48.67
N ALA A 583 -42.10 -15.25 -48.07
CA ALA A 583 -41.72 -14.61 -46.83
C ALA A 583 -42.30 -15.22 -45.55
N PRO A 584 -43.45 -15.93 -45.52
CA PRO A 584 -44.00 -16.40 -44.24
C PRO A 584 -43.28 -17.65 -43.70
N VAL A 585 -42.87 -17.58 -42.43
CA VAL A 585 -42.32 -18.74 -41.69
C VAL A 585 -43.40 -19.79 -41.39
N SER A 586 -44.64 -19.37 -41.14
CA SER A 586 -45.78 -20.26 -40.83
C SER A 586 -46.98 -20.01 -41.74
N VAL A 587 -47.03 -20.79 -42.84
CA VAL A 587 -48.15 -20.77 -43.80
C VAL A 587 -49.52 -21.05 -43.12
N PRO A 588 -49.66 -21.99 -42.17
CA PRO A 588 -50.95 -22.23 -41.52
C PRO A 588 -51.48 -21.02 -40.73
N LEU A 589 -50.61 -20.30 -40.01
CA LEU A 589 -51.00 -19.12 -39.25
C LEU A 589 -51.37 -17.96 -40.16
N LEU A 590 -50.67 -17.79 -41.30
CA LEU A 590 -51.00 -16.78 -42.29
C LEU A 590 -52.45 -16.95 -42.79
N PHE A 591 -52.83 -18.17 -43.17
CA PHE A 591 -54.21 -18.44 -43.59
C PHE A 591 -55.22 -18.25 -42.46
N LEU A 592 -54.88 -18.64 -41.22
CA LEU A 592 -55.75 -18.46 -40.07
C LEU A 592 -56.08 -16.98 -39.84
N PHE A 593 -55.06 -16.12 -39.72
CA PHE A 593 -55.27 -14.69 -39.51
C PHE A 593 -55.91 -14.02 -40.73
N THR A 594 -55.59 -14.45 -41.95
CA THR A 594 -56.28 -13.98 -43.17
C THR A 594 -57.79 -14.22 -43.09
N ILE A 595 -58.21 -15.44 -42.74
CA ILE A 595 -59.63 -15.81 -42.65
C ILE A 595 -60.31 -15.06 -41.51
N VAL A 596 -59.69 -15.03 -40.33
CA VAL A 596 -60.25 -14.35 -39.14
C VAL A 596 -60.40 -12.84 -39.38
N SER A 597 -59.37 -12.17 -39.90
CA SER A 597 -59.40 -10.76 -40.22
C SER A 597 -60.43 -10.45 -41.32
N SER A 598 -60.52 -11.28 -42.35
CA SER A 598 -61.54 -11.13 -43.40
C SER A 598 -62.96 -11.18 -42.87
N ILE A 599 -63.26 -12.18 -42.02
CA ILE A 599 -64.56 -12.32 -41.36
C ILE A 599 -64.85 -11.10 -40.48
N LEU A 600 -63.89 -10.73 -39.61
CA LEU A 600 -64.04 -9.60 -38.70
C LEU A 600 -64.31 -8.29 -39.45
N PHE A 601 -63.41 -7.91 -40.36
CA PHE A 601 -63.50 -6.63 -41.07
C PHE A 601 -64.76 -6.56 -41.91
N THR A 602 -65.15 -7.66 -42.56
CA THR A 602 -66.41 -7.70 -43.31
C THR A 602 -67.60 -7.52 -42.38
N THR A 603 -67.64 -8.21 -41.23
CA THR A 603 -68.72 -8.02 -40.25
C THR A 603 -68.76 -6.60 -39.71
N MET A 604 -67.62 -6.00 -39.39
CA MET A 604 -67.55 -4.61 -38.93
C MET A 604 -68.10 -3.64 -39.98
N ILE A 605 -67.51 -3.65 -41.18
CA ILE A 605 -67.82 -2.70 -42.24
C ILE A 605 -69.24 -2.92 -42.75
N PHE A 606 -69.64 -4.17 -43.03
CA PHE A 606 -70.98 -4.48 -43.50
C PHE A 606 -72.04 -4.11 -42.46
N THR A 607 -71.78 -4.31 -41.16
CA THR A 607 -72.71 -3.90 -40.10
C THR A 607 -72.86 -2.39 -40.03
N LEU A 608 -71.76 -1.63 -40.05
CA LEU A 608 -71.82 -0.17 -40.06
C LEU A 608 -72.58 0.36 -41.29
N VAL A 609 -72.28 -0.16 -42.48
CA VAL A 609 -72.94 0.26 -43.73
C VAL A 609 -74.40 -0.19 -43.76
N SER A 610 -74.72 -1.40 -43.29
CA SER A 610 -76.11 -1.87 -43.21
C SER A 610 -76.95 -1.12 -42.19
N LEU A 611 -76.33 -0.52 -41.16
CA LEU A 611 -77.02 0.27 -40.14
C LEU A 611 -77.21 1.72 -40.57
N PHE A 612 -76.18 2.35 -41.13
CA PHE A 612 -76.11 3.80 -41.37
C PHE A 612 -76.01 4.20 -42.85
N GLY A 613 -76.07 3.25 -43.79
CA GLY A 613 -75.99 3.54 -45.23
C GLY A 613 -74.65 4.16 -45.62
N ASN A 614 -74.68 5.21 -46.45
CA ASN A 614 -73.46 5.91 -46.90
C ASN A 614 -72.66 6.55 -45.75
N ILE A 615 -73.32 6.97 -44.67
CA ILE A 615 -72.63 7.47 -43.46
C ILE A 615 -71.80 6.35 -42.82
N GLY A 616 -72.31 5.11 -42.83
CA GLY A 616 -71.57 3.95 -42.34
C GLY A 616 -70.26 3.71 -43.09
N LYS A 617 -70.24 3.96 -44.40
CA LYS A 617 -69.00 3.90 -45.22
C LYS A 617 -68.00 4.97 -44.78
N ALA A 618 -68.46 6.20 -44.56
CA ALA A 618 -67.60 7.29 -44.09
C ALA A 618 -66.99 6.98 -42.71
N ILE A 619 -67.78 6.43 -41.78
CA ILE A 619 -67.28 6.00 -40.47
C ILE A 619 -66.20 4.92 -40.62
N ALA A 620 -66.41 3.92 -41.50
CA ALA A 620 -65.41 2.88 -41.76
C ALA A 620 -64.10 3.44 -42.35
N ILE A 621 -64.17 4.47 -43.20
CA ILE A 621 -62.98 5.17 -43.72
C ILE A 621 -62.25 5.91 -42.60
N VAL A 622 -62.98 6.65 -41.75
CA VAL A 622 -62.36 7.37 -40.62
C VAL A 622 -61.67 6.39 -39.67
N ILE A 623 -62.33 5.28 -39.32
CA ILE A 623 -61.71 4.22 -38.51
C ILE A 623 -60.43 3.72 -39.17
N MET A 624 -60.45 3.43 -40.48
CA MET A 624 -59.26 2.99 -41.22
C MET A 624 -58.09 3.98 -41.09
N VAL A 625 -58.33 5.28 -41.26
CA VAL A 625 -57.29 6.32 -41.17
C VAL A 625 -56.64 6.34 -39.78
N PHE A 626 -57.45 6.28 -38.72
CA PHE A 626 -56.92 6.22 -37.35
C PHE A 626 -56.14 4.93 -37.08
N GLN A 627 -56.60 3.80 -37.61
CA GLN A 627 -55.92 2.51 -37.45
C GLN A 627 -54.56 2.45 -38.16
N ILE A 628 -54.38 3.14 -39.29
CA ILE A 628 -53.09 3.19 -40.00
C ILE A 628 -52.00 3.79 -39.11
N ALA A 629 -52.31 4.87 -38.39
CA ALA A 629 -51.38 5.49 -37.44
C ALA A 629 -51.39 4.81 -36.05
N GLY A 630 -52.54 4.26 -35.64
CA GLY A 630 -52.78 3.78 -34.28
C GLY A 630 -52.47 2.31 -34.02
N SER A 631 -52.22 1.50 -35.04
CA SER A 631 -52.01 0.05 -34.88
C SER A 631 -50.56 -0.36 -34.61
N GLY A 632 -49.59 0.51 -34.92
CA GLY A 632 -48.17 0.17 -34.80
C GLY A 632 -47.62 -0.71 -35.94
N GLY A 633 -48.27 -0.69 -37.10
CA GLY A 633 -47.90 -1.55 -38.23
C GLY A 633 -46.65 -1.14 -39.00
N ILE A 634 -46.48 0.14 -39.32
CA ILE A 634 -45.32 0.66 -40.07
C ILE A 634 -44.20 1.07 -39.12
N TYR A 635 -44.56 1.78 -38.06
CA TYR A 635 -43.65 2.24 -37.01
C TYR A 635 -44.13 1.69 -35.66
N PRO A 636 -43.21 1.40 -34.72
CA PRO A 636 -43.59 1.04 -33.36
C PRO A 636 -44.53 2.10 -32.78
N ILE A 637 -45.60 1.68 -32.11
CA ILE A 637 -46.61 2.62 -31.59
C ILE A 637 -46.01 3.69 -30.66
N GLN A 638 -44.90 3.36 -29.99
CA GLN A 638 -44.19 4.23 -29.06
C GLN A 638 -43.54 5.44 -29.75
N THR A 639 -43.36 5.42 -31.07
CA THR A 639 -42.86 6.58 -31.83
C THR A 639 -43.95 7.61 -32.14
N ASN A 640 -45.22 7.25 -31.95
CA ASN A 640 -46.35 8.12 -32.25
C ASN A 640 -46.79 8.93 -31.02
N PRO A 641 -47.49 10.07 -31.19
CA PRO A 641 -48.04 10.82 -30.07
C PRO A 641 -48.87 9.95 -29.14
N LYS A 642 -48.80 10.22 -27.83
CA LYS A 642 -49.38 9.38 -26.76
C LYS A 642 -50.85 8.99 -26.96
N ILE A 643 -51.63 9.83 -27.64
CA ILE A 643 -53.03 9.57 -27.98
C ILE A 643 -53.21 8.27 -28.80
N PHE A 644 -52.28 7.96 -29.72
CA PHE A 644 -52.36 6.76 -30.54
C PHE A 644 -52.03 5.50 -29.73
N GLU A 645 -51.09 5.58 -28.79
CA GLU A 645 -50.76 4.48 -27.88
C GLU A 645 -51.93 4.13 -26.96
N VAL A 646 -52.62 5.13 -26.40
CA VAL A 646 -53.80 4.92 -25.55
C VAL A 646 -54.96 4.29 -26.34
N LEU A 647 -55.10 4.67 -27.61
CA LEU A 647 -56.18 4.16 -28.47
C LEU A 647 -55.83 2.81 -29.13
N GLN A 648 -54.57 2.41 -29.16
CA GLN A 648 -54.09 1.19 -29.83
C GLN A 648 -54.89 -0.08 -29.49
N PRO A 649 -55.24 -0.35 -28.22
CA PRO A 649 -55.96 -1.57 -27.88
C PRO A 649 -57.39 -1.62 -28.48
N PHE A 650 -57.94 -0.48 -28.90
CA PHE A 650 -59.28 -0.38 -29.48
C PHE A 650 -59.28 -0.54 -31.01
N TRP A 651 -58.11 -0.68 -31.63
CA TRP A 651 -57.97 -0.86 -33.07
C TRP A 651 -57.77 -2.34 -33.42
N PRO A 652 -58.73 -3.00 -34.11
CA PRO A 652 -58.55 -4.38 -34.56
C PRO A 652 -57.39 -4.57 -35.54
N PHE A 653 -56.91 -3.52 -36.20
CA PHE A 653 -55.67 -3.59 -36.99
C PHE A 653 -54.45 -4.00 -36.16
N THR A 654 -54.37 -3.61 -34.89
CA THR A 654 -53.25 -3.97 -34.00
C THR A 654 -53.08 -5.49 -33.96
N TYR A 655 -54.12 -6.19 -33.53
CA TYR A 655 -54.11 -7.65 -33.35
C TYR A 655 -54.08 -8.41 -34.69
N ALA A 656 -54.66 -7.85 -35.75
CA ALA A 656 -54.56 -8.45 -37.08
C ALA A 656 -53.12 -8.36 -37.62
N ILE A 657 -52.47 -7.21 -37.49
CA ILE A 657 -51.09 -7.00 -37.96
C ILE A 657 -50.13 -7.84 -37.12
N ASP A 658 -50.31 -7.88 -35.81
CA ASP A 658 -49.49 -8.70 -34.91
C ASP A 658 -49.63 -10.19 -35.26
N GLY A 659 -50.85 -10.69 -35.47
CA GLY A 659 -51.07 -12.07 -35.93
C GLY A 659 -50.42 -12.40 -37.29
N PHE A 660 -50.46 -11.49 -38.26
CA PHE A 660 -49.71 -11.64 -39.51
C PHE A 660 -48.20 -11.59 -39.27
N ARG A 661 -47.71 -10.77 -38.33
CA ARG A 661 -46.29 -10.70 -37.95
C ARG A 661 -45.81 -12.02 -37.35
N GLU A 662 -46.61 -12.66 -36.50
CA GLU A 662 -46.33 -13.99 -35.94
C GLU A 662 -46.27 -15.07 -37.02
N ALA A 663 -47.14 -14.98 -38.04
CA ALA A 663 -47.08 -15.89 -39.19
C ALA A 663 -45.84 -15.67 -40.06
N ILE A 664 -45.37 -14.42 -40.17
CA ILE A 664 -44.30 -14.02 -41.08
C ILE A 664 -42.92 -14.16 -40.47
N ALA A 665 -42.69 -13.56 -39.30
CA ALA A 665 -41.37 -13.50 -38.67
C ALA A 665 -41.04 -14.75 -37.82
N GLY A 666 -42.07 -15.43 -37.31
CA GLY A 666 -41.95 -16.62 -36.47
C GLY A 666 -42.91 -16.54 -35.26
N PRO A 667 -43.63 -17.62 -34.92
CA PRO A 667 -44.75 -17.54 -34.01
C PRO A 667 -44.38 -17.63 -32.52
N SER A 668 -44.83 -16.66 -31.75
CA SER A 668 -45.04 -16.69 -30.31
C SER A 668 -46.49 -17.11 -30.04
N MET A 669 -46.67 -18.33 -29.52
CA MET A 669 -48.01 -18.88 -29.33
C MET A 669 -48.85 -18.07 -28.34
N ASP A 670 -48.23 -17.45 -27.33
CA ASP A 670 -48.93 -16.57 -26.38
C ASP A 670 -49.51 -15.32 -27.06
N ALA A 671 -48.75 -14.70 -27.99
CA ALA A 671 -49.21 -13.57 -28.77
C ALA A 671 -50.35 -13.98 -29.72
N VAL A 672 -50.19 -15.10 -30.42
CA VAL A 672 -51.22 -15.65 -31.32
C VAL A 672 -52.54 -15.88 -30.58
N TYR A 673 -52.52 -16.46 -29.37
CA TYR A 673 -53.74 -16.64 -28.57
C TYR A 673 -54.38 -15.33 -28.15
N HIS A 674 -53.56 -14.36 -27.71
CA HIS A 674 -54.04 -13.04 -27.31
C HIS A 674 -54.75 -12.32 -28.47
N ASP A 675 -54.13 -12.29 -29.65
CA ASP A 675 -54.65 -11.62 -30.83
C ASP A 675 -55.96 -12.25 -31.31
N LEU A 676 -56.03 -13.59 -31.33
CA LEU A 676 -57.26 -14.30 -31.70
C LEU A 676 -58.41 -14.00 -30.73
N ILE A 677 -58.15 -13.93 -29.41
CA ILE A 677 -59.17 -13.58 -28.42
C ILE A 677 -59.67 -12.15 -28.65
N MET A 678 -58.76 -11.18 -28.86
CA MET A 678 -59.13 -9.79 -29.08
C MET A 678 -59.92 -9.62 -30.38
N LEU A 679 -59.50 -10.24 -31.48
CA LEU A 679 -60.24 -10.24 -32.76
C LEU A 679 -61.64 -10.87 -32.59
N ALA A 680 -61.76 -11.95 -31.82
CA ALA A 680 -63.06 -12.56 -31.50
C ALA A 680 -63.97 -11.63 -30.67
N LEU A 681 -63.41 -10.89 -29.71
CA LEU A 681 -64.16 -9.89 -28.93
C LEU A 681 -64.71 -8.77 -29.84
N PHE A 682 -63.89 -8.21 -30.74
CA PHE A 682 -64.38 -7.23 -31.72
C PHE A 682 -65.49 -7.81 -32.61
N PHE A 683 -65.33 -9.05 -33.05
CA PHE A 683 -66.35 -9.72 -33.86
C PHE A 683 -67.69 -9.81 -33.12
N ILE A 684 -67.67 -10.24 -31.85
CA ILE A 684 -68.87 -10.34 -31.01
C ILE A 684 -69.51 -8.97 -30.80
N ILE A 685 -68.72 -7.92 -30.53
CA ILE A 685 -69.20 -6.55 -30.33
C ILE A 685 -69.95 -6.06 -31.58
N PHE A 686 -69.35 -6.17 -32.77
CA PHE A 686 -69.99 -5.71 -34.00
C PHE A 686 -71.16 -6.59 -34.43
N LEU A 687 -71.13 -7.88 -34.14
CA LEU A 687 -72.26 -8.77 -34.37
C LEU A 687 -73.46 -8.41 -33.46
N ALA A 688 -73.21 -7.98 -32.22
CA ALA A 688 -74.27 -7.50 -31.32
C ALA A 688 -74.92 -6.19 -31.80
N LEU A 689 -74.17 -5.31 -32.48
CA LEU A 689 -74.70 -4.05 -33.02
C LEU A 689 -75.83 -4.26 -34.05
N VAL A 690 -75.93 -5.44 -34.66
CA VAL A 690 -76.99 -5.81 -35.60
C VAL A 690 -78.39 -5.68 -34.99
N VAL A 691 -78.54 -5.83 -33.66
CA VAL A 691 -79.82 -5.68 -32.95
C VAL A 691 -80.41 -4.28 -33.17
N PHE A 692 -79.57 -3.25 -33.28
CA PHE A 692 -80.00 -1.87 -33.52
C PHE A 692 -80.49 -1.61 -34.94
N LYS A 693 -80.42 -2.60 -35.85
CA LYS A 693 -80.90 -2.44 -37.23
C LYS A 693 -82.35 -2.04 -37.31
N LYS A 694 -83.21 -2.57 -36.43
CA LYS A 694 -84.63 -2.18 -36.39
C LYS A 694 -84.79 -0.71 -35.98
N THR A 695 -83.97 -0.23 -35.05
CA THR A 695 -84.04 1.13 -34.49
C THR A 695 -83.62 2.18 -35.52
N PHE A 696 -82.53 1.93 -36.25
CA PHE A 696 -81.99 2.90 -37.21
C PHE A 696 -82.60 2.80 -38.62
N HIS A 697 -83.38 1.77 -38.91
CA HIS A 697 -83.90 1.50 -40.26
C HIS A 697 -84.57 2.72 -40.91
N ASN A 698 -85.55 3.33 -40.22
CA ASN A 698 -86.32 4.44 -40.77
C ASN A 698 -85.46 5.71 -40.93
N ALA A 699 -84.53 5.96 -40.01
CA ALA A 699 -83.64 7.11 -40.08
C ALA A 699 -82.66 6.98 -41.25
N THR A 700 -82.10 5.78 -41.45
CA THR A 700 -81.18 5.48 -42.54
C THR A 700 -81.88 5.50 -43.90
N GLU A 701 -83.10 4.99 -43.99
CA GLU A 701 -83.91 5.05 -45.20
C GLU A 701 -84.26 6.49 -45.60
N PHE A 702 -84.69 7.32 -44.64
CA PHE A 702 -84.94 8.74 -44.86
C PHE A 702 -83.69 9.50 -45.35
N VAL A 703 -82.54 9.27 -44.72
CA VAL A 703 -81.28 9.92 -45.13
C VAL A 703 -80.86 9.45 -46.53
N ASN A 704 -80.97 8.16 -46.83
CA ASN A 704 -80.64 7.63 -48.15
C ASN A 704 -81.58 8.15 -49.25
N GLU A 705 -82.88 8.28 -48.96
CA GLU A 705 -83.86 8.88 -49.90
C GLU A 705 -83.53 10.34 -50.17
N LYS A 706 -83.27 11.15 -49.13
CA LYS A 706 -82.86 12.55 -49.29
C LYS A 706 -81.56 12.70 -50.08
N PHE A 707 -80.62 11.77 -49.89
CA PHE A 707 -79.37 11.74 -50.65
C PHE A 707 -79.64 11.43 -52.14
N LYS A 708 -80.49 10.44 -52.45
CA LYS A 708 -80.92 10.13 -53.82
C LYS A 708 -81.68 11.29 -54.47
N GLU A 709 -82.54 11.99 -53.72
CA GLU A 709 -83.26 13.19 -54.18
C GLU A 709 -82.31 14.34 -54.55
N SER A 710 -81.15 14.45 -53.90
CA SER A 710 -80.16 15.50 -54.22
C SER A 710 -79.38 15.26 -55.51
N GLY A 711 -79.51 14.07 -56.13
CA GLY A 711 -78.77 13.70 -57.34
C GLY A 711 -77.27 13.44 -57.11
N LEU A 712 -76.89 13.14 -55.86
CA LEU A 712 -75.52 12.87 -55.40
C LEU A 712 -75.29 11.39 -55.08
#